data_AF-A0A943I6W3-F1
#
_entry.id   AF-A0A943I6W3-F1
#
_cell.length_a   1.000
_cell.length_b   1.000
_cell.length_c   1.000
_cell.angle_alpha   90.00
_cell.angle_beta   90.00
_cell.angle_gamma   90.00
#
_symmetry.space_group_name_H-M   'P 1'
#
loop_
_entity.id
_entity.type
_entity.pdbx_description
1 polymer ?
#
loop_
_entity_poly.entity_id
_entity_poly.type
_entity_poly.pdbx_seq_one_letter_code
_entity_poly.pdbx_strand_id
1 'polypeptide(L)'
;MNKKLQKFSLLLLVVIMIFASANVHSYAMDEALLLQVNFDENVQDLSGNENHGKIQGDVEFVDGVKGKAVHITNSNGSTSATAEQYIDFGKDVKFINQDFAISFWYKSDNGVSAGGALISNKDFNSGANKGLNIGDFDTGLRVNFTPESSSRYDVYNFAPIDGIWHYVVVNFDRDGYIETYLDGKASGKTDISNAINKDIDVSNFVVGADGYFKNGLNDAYLDELDVYNRLMDISEINSQYDRTYLQYIVNEADKFYQEASENIKYNQAKLAALKEVINRAKVAIENDDYSNITILVNDINDKVNDAKEGVEGVVAGQVLYLSFDNENTNDDSGRENHGAGVGDLSYENGVIGKAIHIQNENGSTMQTAKQYINFGQPDDLKFKTEDFAISFWYKTVDGGGKEAAIISNKDWSTGGNIGVNIGNFGDSIRVNYTGEDCSRDDIYGLSANDDNWHYIVVNFDRDNQISAYIDGNLEKTVSIKDTYGKTIDATDFVIGADGNKTQGINDAYLDEVRVMKRLFTETEIDNYYLPYRLKMKLAEYTQILNDAKESGYEQEKINEFEKVINEVNEAKDSADSATMRKLIKKLTLAFDRFQITETPIVSFQVLADVHVDGSDDTNKSRQNLIDTLEDISVLDPTSSAIMFPGDITDSGSEAQYKSFYNIIEKYNFTKSIIALGNHDVRWLCSGDNRNEPGANIPTCKYGTSPFKERYLKYNTPYMDGTTDQLYFDTWINNYHFITLNTEKDLKDNAYLSNEQLNWLKEVIKEDAHSDKPIFIQIHQTFANTADHESLDLIGEQEEALKEILKDYPQSIIFTGHVHNGINLAKVYQEEYGYVVDVPAFKYQSYGDLRAQIGYQVNVFENRVEIRPRDYKNDLWLDEYKTDILFDKKVEKEILQTLYDECLKLNEADYTKASWDNFKTAMDEAKAIIDKQDATQEEVDNAVKTLQATKDALVKVVDSDKTALKIAIDLANAITDKDLAYVVPVVVNEFKQARDKANEVYNDVSASQDKVDVAFDRLASIMQKLEFFKGDKTALKAFIDKVSGLEAAKYTEATWVPFNDALKVATSVYEDENAMQEEVNNVYNELVTAFLKLRLIPDKSLLEDLINQANGLNSANYTKATFDG
;
A
#
# COMPACT_ATOMS: atom_id res chain seq x y z
N MET A 1 40.34 51.56 -26.44
CA MET A 1 40.03 50.20 -25.93
C MET A 1 40.40 49.16 -26.97
N ASN A 2 41.10 48.10 -26.56
CA ASN A 2 41.51 47.02 -27.46
C ASN A 2 40.30 46.11 -27.75
N LYS A 3 39.65 46.29 -28.92
CA LYS A 3 38.48 45.51 -29.38
C LYS A 3 38.71 43.99 -29.37
N LYS A 4 39.96 43.55 -29.33
CA LYS A 4 40.35 42.13 -29.30
C LYS A 4 40.02 41.49 -27.93
N LEU A 5 40.32 42.15 -26.82
CA LEU A 5 40.06 41.62 -25.46
C LEU A 5 38.56 41.53 -25.14
N GLN A 6 37.76 42.51 -25.58
CA GLN A 6 36.30 42.47 -25.43
C GLN A 6 35.66 41.31 -26.20
N LYS A 7 36.18 40.96 -27.39
CA LYS A 7 35.70 39.80 -28.15
C LYS A 7 35.98 38.47 -27.44
N PHE A 8 37.13 38.35 -26.76
CA PHE A 8 37.45 37.16 -25.97
C PHE A 8 36.54 36.99 -24.75
N SER A 9 36.23 38.09 -24.05
CA SER A 9 35.30 38.08 -22.91
C SER A 9 33.88 37.66 -23.33
N LEU A 10 33.40 38.13 -24.49
CA LEU A 10 32.10 37.75 -25.03
C LEU A 10 32.03 36.27 -25.48
N LEU A 11 33.12 35.75 -26.05
CA LEU A 11 33.20 34.35 -26.49
C LEU A 11 33.18 33.39 -25.30
N LEU A 12 33.81 33.78 -24.18
CA LEU A 12 33.84 33.01 -22.94
C LEU A 12 32.46 32.91 -22.26
N LEU A 13 31.67 33.99 -22.32
CA LEU A 13 30.29 34.05 -21.81
C LEU A 13 29.35 33.08 -22.54
N VAL A 14 29.56 32.90 -23.85
CA VAL A 14 28.81 31.93 -24.65
C VAL A 14 29.17 30.50 -24.28
N VAL A 15 30.44 30.22 -23.99
CA VAL A 15 30.89 28.89 -23.54
C VAL A 15 30.27 28.55 -22.17
N ILE A 16 30.24 29.49 -21.22
CA ILE A 16 29.62 29.28 -19.89
C ILE A 16 28.11 29.01 -20.00
N MET A 17 27.40 29.73 -20.88
CA MET A 17 25.95 29.54 -21.07
C MET A 17 25.58 28.18 -21.67
N ILE A 18 26.44 27.59 -22.52
CA ILE A 18 26.19 26.28 -23.15
C ILE A 18 26.19 25.14 -22.11
N PHE A 19 26.83 25.32 -20.96
CA PHE A 19 26.94 24.29 -19.91
C PHE A 19 26.00 24.50 -18.71
N ALA A 20 25.23 25.59 -18.65
CA ALA A 20 24.43 25.97 -17.48
C ALA A 20 22.91 25.72 -17.60
N SER A 21 22.38 25.19 -18.71
CA SER A 21 20.93 25.06 -18.93
C SER A 21 20.38 23.65 -18.66
N ALA A 22 20.04 23.35 -17.40
CA ALA A 22 19.11 22.28 -17.05
C ALA A 22 18.28 22.66 -15.79
N ASN A 23 16.95 22.67 -15.97
CA ASN A 23 15.85 22.71 -14.98
C ASN A 23 15.54 24.02 -14.23
N VAL A 24 14.38 24.66 -14.55
CA VAL A 24 13.22 24.97 -13.66
C VAL A 24 11.98 25.33 -14.54
N HIS A 25 10.78 24.81 -14.20
CA HIS A 25 9.45 25.29 -14.67
C HIS A 25 8.72 26.00 -13.51
N SER A 26 8.00 27.10 -13.77
CA SER A 26 7.24 27.89 -12.77
C SER A 26 5.74 27.92 -13.06
N TYR A 27 4.91 27.70 -12.04
CA TYR A 27 3.47 28.05 -12.03
C TYR A 27 3.31 29.56 -11.74
N ALA A 28 2.28 30.18 -12.33
CA ALA A 28 1.97 31.61 -12.15
C ALA A 28 1.06 31.81 -10.92
N MET A 29 1.41 32.75 -10.03
CA MET A 29 0.63 33.16 -8.86
C MET A 29 -0.53 34.10 -9.26
N ASP A 30 -1.68 33.98 -8.59
CA ASP A 30 -2.77 34.97 -8.66
C ASP A 30 -2.48 36.10 -7.65
N GLU A 31 -2.19 37.31 -8.13
CA GLU A 31 -1.81 38.47 -7.30
C GLU A 31 -2.97 39.04 -6.45
N ALA A 32 -4.20 38.52 -6.58
CA ALA A 32 -5.38 39.00 -5.86
C ALA A 32 -5.68 38.27 -4.53
N LEU A 33 -5.12 37.09 -4.30
CA LEU A 33 -5.32 36.32 -3.07
C LEU A 33 -4.41 36.85 -1.95
N LEU A 34 -4.97 37.01 -0.75
CA LEU A 34 -4.26 37.34 0.49
C LEU A 34 -4.03 36.10 1.36
N LEU A 35 -4.94 35.14 1.31
CA LEU A 35 -4.89 33.87 2.03
C LEU A 35 -5.73 32.84 1.28
N GLN A 36 -5.23 31.62 1.14
CA GLN A 36 -6.00 30.47 0.66
C GLN A 36 -5.66 29.24 1.51
N VAL A 37 -6.66 28.60 2.10
CA VAL A 37 -6.47 27.43 2.98
C VAL A 37 -7.60 26.42 2.74
N ASN A 38 -7.23 25.19 2.40
CA ASN A 38 -8.16 24.08 2.16
C ASN A 38 -8.39 23.18 3.38
N PHE A 39 -7.62 23.32 4.45
CA PHE A 39 -7.70 22.49 5.66
C PHE A 39 -7.51 20.98 5.45
N ASP A 40 -6.82 20.57 4.38
CA ASP A 40 -6.43 19.17 4.11
C ASP A 40 -5.32 18.70 5.07
N GLU A 41 -5.70 18.44 6.32
CA GLU A 41 -4.83 18.01 7.44
C GLU A 41 -3.75 19.02 7.86
N ASN A 42 -3.82 20.24 7.34
CA ASN A 42 -2.87 21.31 7.66
C ASN A 42 -3.51 22.70 7.53
N VAL A 43 -2.77 23.74 7.93
CA VAL A 43 -3.22 25.14 7.89
C VAL A 43 -2.28 26.03 7.07
N GLN A 44 -1.70 25.46 6.00
CA GLN A 44 -0.77 26.18 5.14
C GLN A 44 -1.51 27.13 4.20
N ASP A 45 -1.02 28.37 4.11
CA ASP A 45 -1.41 29.30 3.05
C ASP A 45 -0.89 28.85 1.67
N LEU A 46 -1.83 28.64 0.75
CA LEU A 46 -1.60 28.23 -0.63
C LEU A 46 -1.58 29.42 -1.61
N SER A 47 -1.88 30.64 -1.13
CA SER A 47 -1.91 31.85 -1.99
C SER A 47 -0.53 32.30 -2.47
N GLY A 48 0.54 31.80 -1.84
CA GLY A 48 1.91 32.20 -2.11
C GLY A 48 2.42 33.39 -1.28
N ASN A 49 1.61 33.89 -0.33
CA ASN A 49 1.97 34.99 0.56
C ASN A 49 2.63 34.54 1.87
N GLU A 50 2.80 33.23 2.07
CA GLU A 50 3.42 32.62 3.27
C GLU A 50 2.70 32.97 4.59
N ASN A 51 1.40 33.30 4.54
CA ASN A 51 0.57 33.56 5.71
C ASN A 51 0.14 32.25 6.39
N HIS A 52 1.07 31.34 6.66
CA HIS A 52 0.75 30.02 7.22
C HIS A 52 0.14 30.12 8.62
N GLY A 53 -0.96 29.40 8.84
CA GLY A 53 -1.68 29.36 10.10
C GLY A 53 -0.91 28.63 11.20
N LYS A 54 -1.23 28.97 12.45
CA LYS A 54 -0.74 28.27 13.64
C LYS A 54 -1.93 27.76 14.45
N ILE A 55 -1.97 26.45 14.64
CA ILE A 55 -2.99 25.78 15.45
C ILE A 55 -2.69 26.01 16.93
N GLN A 56 -3.72 26.40 17.68
CA GLN A 56 -3.76 26.37 19.13
C GLN A 56 -4.84 25.37 19.56
N GLY A 57 -4.51 24.51 20.52
CA GLY A 57 -5.41 23.47 21.03
C GLY A 57 -5.48 22.23 20.14
N ASP A 58 -6.42 21.34 20.47
CA ASP A 58 -6.64 20.06 19.78
C ASP A 58 -7.70 20.24 18.70
N VAL A 59 -7.36 21.02 17.67
CA VAL A 59 -8.22 21.22 16.50
C VAL A 59 -8.28 19.94 15.67
N GLU A 60 -9.48 19.52 15.29
CA GLU A 60 -9.72 18.28 14.54
C GLU A 60 -9.83 18.55 13.03
N PHE A 61 -9.38 17.58 12.22
CA PHE A 61 -9.57 17.58 10.77
C PHE A 61 -10.53 16.45 10.41
N VAL A 62 -11.72 16.81 9.93
CA VAL A 62 -12.83 15.88 9.64
C VAL A 62 -13.18 15.93 8.15
N ASP A 63 -14.08 15.07 7.67
CA ASP A 63 -14.50 15.12 6.27
C ASP A 63 -15.18 16.46 5.92
N GLY A 64 -14.62 17.14 4.93
CA GLY A 64 -15.05 18.46 4.45
C GLY A 64 -15.95 18.39 3.22
N VAL A 65 -16.29 19.55 2.66
CA VAL A 65 -16.97 19.62 1.35
C VAL A 65 -16.03 19.18 0.23
N LYS A 66 -14.73 19.37 0.43
CA LYS A 66 -13.69 18.91 -0.47
C LYS A 66 -12.45 18.58 0.35
N GLY A 67 -12.12 17.28 0.44
CA GLY A 67 -11.01 16.83 1.28
C GLY A 67 -11.36 16.89 2.76
N LYS A 68 -10.53 17.52 3.57
CA LYS A 68 -10.75 17.69 5.02
C LYS A 68 -11.15 19.12 5.37
N ALA A 69 -12.06 19.24 6.32
CA ALA A 69 -12.43 20.48 6.96
C ALA A 69 -11.82 20.57 8.36
N VAL A 70 -11.69 21.79 8.86
CA VAL A 70 -11.35 22.02 10.26
C VAL A 70 -12.63 21.99 11.13
N HIS A 71 -12.59 21.27 12.25
CA HIS A 71 -13.60 21.32 13.30
C HIS A 71 -13.00 21.97 14.55
N ILE A 72 -13.63 23.06 15.01
CA ILE A 72 -13.16 23.84 16.15
C ILE A 72 -14.25 23.87 17.22
N THR A 73 -13.88 23.43 18.43
CA THR A 73 -14.74 23.47 19.60
C THR A 73 -14.12 24.25 20.74
N ASN A 74 -14.89 25.13 21.38
CA ASN A 74 -14.49 25.78 22.62
C ASN A 74 -15.63 25.68 23.64
N SER A 75 -15.39 24.95 24.72
CA SER A 75 -16.37 24.78 25.81
C SER A 75 -16.74 26.11 26.49
N ASN A 76 -15.87 27.12 26.35
CA ASN A 76 -16.02 28.47 26.87
C ASN A 76 -16.38 29.51 25.80
N GLY A 77 -16.88 29.09 24.63
CA GLY A 77 -17.19 29.97 23.51
C GLY A 77 -18.07 31.16 23.91
N SER A 78 -17.80 32.34 23.34
CA SER A 78 -18.52 33.60 23.61
C SER A 78 -18.57 34.10 25.06
N THR A 79 -17.66 33.65 25.94
CA THR A 79 -17.64 34.06 27.36
C THR A 79 -16.63 35.17 27.71
N SER A 80 -15.98 35.79 26.71
CA SER A 80 -14.82 36.67 26.88
C SER A 80 -13.59 36.03 27.53
N ALA A 81 -13.64 34.72 27.80
CA ALA A 81 -12.48 33.92 28.15
C ALA A 81 -11.57 33.72 26.93
N THR A 82 -10.34 33.28 27.21
CA THR A 82 -9.38 32.86 26.18
C THR A 82 -9.88 31.58 25.54
N ALA A 83 -9.90 31.53 24.20
CA ALA A 83 -10.28 30.35 23.45
C ALA A 83 -9.28 29.21 23.67
N GLU A 84 -9.80 28.01 23.74
CA GLU A 84 -9.08 26.74 23.90
C GLU A 84 -8.50 26.28 22.55
N GLN A 85 -9.28 26.45 21.48
CA GLN A 85 -8.97 26.05 20.11
C GLN A 85 -9.15 27.21 19.12
N TYR A 86 -8.15 27.47 18.28
CA TYR A 86 -8.21 28.43 17.16
C TYR A 86 -7.03 28.26 16.21
N ILE A 87 -7.10 28.93 15.04
CA ILE A 87 -6.01 29.04 14.06
C ILE A 87 -5.62 30.51 13.88
N ASP A 88 -4.36 30.82 14.18
CA ASP A 88 -3.79 32.17 14.06
C ASP A 88 -3.01 32.32 12.74
N PHE A 89 -3.52 33.14 11.82
CA PHE A 89 -2.85 33.50 10.56
C PHE A 89 -1.98 34.76 10.68
N GLY A 90 -1.83 35.29 11.89
CA GLY A 90 -0.99 36.45 12.16
C GLY A 90 -1.59 37.76 11.64
N LYS A 91 -0.73 38.77 11.51
CA LYS A 91 -1.10 40.19 11.27
C LYS A 91 -0.80 40.66 9.85
N ASP A 92 -0.27 39.78 9.01
CA ASP A 92 0.23 40.09 7.68
C ASP A 92 -0.86 39.92 6.61
N VAL A 93 -1.96 39.22 6.94
CA VAL A 93 -3.25 39.33 6.23
C VAL A 93 -3.84 40.72 6.48
N LYS A 94 -3.67 41.62 5.51
CA LYS A 94 -4.05 43.04 5.63
C LYS A 94 -5.15 43.45 4.68
N PHE A 95 -6.21 44.01 5.23
CA PHE A 95 -7.33 44.55 4.46
C PHE A 95 -7.15 46.04 4.15
N ILE A 96 -6.32 46.73 4.95
CA ILE A 96 -6.03 48.16 4.83
C ILE A 96 -7.30 48.99 4.66
N ASN A 97 -7.38 49.78 3.59
CA ASN A 97 -8.47 50.66 3.27
C ASN A 97 -9.09 50.40 1.88
N GLN A 98 -8.86 49.21 1.32
CA GLN A 98 -9.33 48.77 0.00
C GLN A 98 -10.48 47.76 0.12
N ASP A 99 -11.14 47.47 -1.00
CA ASP A 99 -12.19 46.46 -1.08
C ASP A 99 -11.62 45.06 -0.90
N PHE A 100 -12.40 44.16 -0.31
CA PHE A 100 -11.96 42.79 -0.09
C PHE A 100 -13.16 41.84 -0.02
N ALA A 101 -12.89 40.56 -0.18
CA ALA A 101 -13.87 39.50 -0.02
C ALA A 101 -13.30 38.38 0.85
N ILE A 102 -14.19 37.72 1.60
CA ILE A 102 -13.87 36.50 2.33
C ILE A 102 -14.87 35.44 1.87
N SER A 103 -14.39 34.31 1.37
CA SER A 103 -15.22 33.15 1.03
C SER A 103 -14.79 31.92 1.79
N PHE A 104 -15.76 31.09 2.19
CA PHE A 104 -15.51 29.85 2.91
C PHE A 104 -16.75 28.95 2.85
N TRP A 105 -16.54 27.66 3.03
CA TRP A 105 -17.58 26.73 3.40
C TRP A 105 -17.68 26.64 4.92
N TYR A 106 -18.90 26.57 5.43
CA TYR A 106 -19.17 26.53 6.86
C TYR A 106 -20.31 25.56 7.18
N LYS A 107 -20.24 24.91 8.33
CA LYS A 107 -21.30 24.07 8.91
C LYS A 107 -21.33 24.29 10.42
N SER A 108 -22.51 24.52 11.00
CA SER A 108 -22.72 24.54 12.45
C SER A 108 -24.17 24.21 12.76
N ASP A 109 -24.40 23.43 13.82
CA ASP A 109 -25.70 23.16 14.43
C ASP A 109 -25.80 23.76 15.85
N ASN A 110 -24.78 24.52 16.29
CA ASN A 110 -24.60 24.90 17.69
C ASN A 110 -24.05 26.33 17.87
N GLY A 111 -24.88 27.30 17.51
CA GLY A 111 -24.65 28.72 17.76
C GLY A 111 -25.09 29.16 19.16
N VAL A 112 -24.51 30.25 19.66
CA VAL A 112 -24.85 30.81 20.99
C VAL A 112 -25.35 32.25 20.90
N SER A 113 -26.25 32.65 21.80
CA SER A 113 -26.90 33.99 21.75
C SER A 113 -25.93 35.19 21.75
N ALA A 114 -24.74 35.03 22.36
CA ALA A 114 -23.71 36.06 22.42
C ALA A 114 -22.81 36.13 21.17
N GLY A 115 -22.77 35.06 20.37
CA GLY A 115 -22.00 34.97 19.13
C GLY A 115 -20.52 34.69 19.32
N GLY A 116 -20.07 33.50 18.91
CA GLY A 116 -18.64 33.14 18.95
C GLY A 116 -17.90 33.66 17.73
N ALA A 117 -16.64 34.04 17.88
CA ALA A 117 -15.84 34.53 16.74
C ALA A 117 -15.45 33.35 15.83
N LEU A 118 -16.08 33.26 14.65
CA LEU A 118 -15.75 32.26 13.62
C LEU A 118 -14.54 32.72 12.80
N ILE A 119 -14.57 33.95 12.28
CA ILE A 119 -13.45 34.60 11.58
C ILE A 119 -13.37 36.04 12.08
N SER A 120 -12.21 36.46 12.59
CA SER A 120 -12.10 37.77 13.23
C SER A 120 -10.71 38.38 13.12
N ASN A 121 -10.67 39.71 13.12
CA ASN A 121 -9.42 40.46 13.29
C ASN A 121 -9.50 41.53 14.38
N LYS A 122 -10.46 41.44 15.31
CA LYS A 122 -10.76 42.46 16.33
C LYS A 122 -10.80 41.93 17.75
N ASP A 123 -10.83 42.84 18.72
CA ASP A 123 -11.27 42.54 20.10
C ASP A 123 -12.80 42.49 20.12
N PHE A 124 -13.39 41.29 20.20
CA PHE A 124 -14.84 41.10 20.10
C PHE A 124 -15.58 41.23 21.45
N ASN A 125 -14.90 41.66 22.53
CA ASN A 125 -15.58 42.01 23.79
C ASN A 125 -16.62 43.13 23.61
N SER A 126 -16.50 43.93 22.56
CA SER A 126 -17.54 44.85 22.11
C SER A 126 -17.59 44.90 20.59
N GLY A 127 -18.80 44.77 20.03
CA GLY A 127 -19.01 44.98 18.59
C GLY A 127 -18.68 46.40 18.11
N ALA A 128 -18.49 47.38 19.01
CA ALA A 128 -18.07 48.75 18.67
C ALA A 128 -16.54 48.93 18.57
N ASN A 129 -15.75 47.91 18.94
CA ASN A 129 -14.29 47.95 18.77
C ASN A 129 -13.95 47.94 17.28
N LYS A 130 -12.86 48.58 16.88
CA LYS A 130 -12.38 48.62 15.48
C LYS A 130 -12.08 47.19 14.98
N GLY A 131 -12.32 46.92 13.69
CA GLY A 131 -12.07 45.65 13.01
C GLY A 131 -13.35 44.88 12.64
N LEU A 132 -13.17 43.67 12.11
CA LEU A 132 -14.21 42.77 11.61
C LEU A 132 -14.36 41.50 12.45
N ASN A 133 -15.58 40.98 12.54
CA ASN A 133 -15.90 39.68 13.09
C ASN A 133 -17.08 39.07 12.31
N ILE A 134 -16.90 37.87 11.78
CA ILE A 134 -17.98 36.98 11.37
C ILE A 134 -18.24 36.07 12.57
N GLY A 135 -19.40 36.22 13.19
CA GLY A 135 -19.74 35.51 14.41
C GLY A 135 -20.80 34.45 14.19
N ASP A 136 -20.68 33.34 14.90
CA ASP A 136 -21.63 32.23 14.95
C ASP A 136 -22.61 32.41 16.11
N PHE A 137 -23.85 32.77 15.79
CA PHE A 137 -24.93 33.03 16.76
C PHE A 137 -26.04 32.00 16.60
N ASP A 138 -26.79 31.73 17.67
CA ASP A 138 -27.99 30.86 17.71
C ASP A 138 -29.09 31.14 16.65
N THR A 139 -28.98 32.25 15.94
CA THR A 139 -29.94 32.74 14.93
C THR A 139 -29.32 32.86 13.54
N GLY A 140 -28.06 32.48 13.38
CA GLY A 140 -27.31 32.52 12.13
C GLY A 140 -26.03 33.35 12.21
N LEU A 141 -25.19 33.23 11.17
CA LEU A 141 -23.97 34.02 11.08
C LEU A 141 -24.27 35.52 11.00
N ARG A 142 -23.39 36.32 11.62
CA ARG A 142 -23.48 37.78 11.60
C ARG A 142 -22.14 38.42 11.30
N VAL A 143 -22.14 39.36 10.35
CA VAL A 143 -21.00 40.24 10.13
C VAL A 143 -21.10 41.39 11.12
N ASN A 144 -20.03 41.66 11.84
CA ASN A 144 -19.84 42.85 12.64
C ASN A 144 -18.60 43.59 12.18
N PHE A 145 -18.76 44.83 11.74
CA PHE A 145 -17.71 45.58 11.07
C PHE A 145 -17.63 47.01 11.59
N THR A 146 -16.48 47.42 12.11
CA THR A 146 -16.28 48.79 12.63
C THR A 146 -14.97 49.37 12.11
N PRO A 147 -15.03 50.30 11.14
CA PRO A 147 -13.85 51.02 10.66
C PRO A 147 -13.29 51.98 11.71
N GLU A 148 -12.03 52.38 11.53
CA GLU A 148 -11.42 53.42 12.34
C GLU A 148 -12.29 54.70 12.40
N SER A 149 -12.46 55.27 13.60
CA SER A 149 -13.22 56.51 13.82
C SER A 149 -14.64 56.51 13.23
N SER A 150 -15.33 55.37 13.24
CA SER A 150 -16.64 55.19 12.61
C SER A 150 -17.66 54.48 13.51
N SER A 151 -18.93 54.50 13.09
CA SER A 151 -19.97 53.65 13.68
C SER A 151 -19.79 52.19 13.28
N ARG A 152 -20.37 51.29 14.08
CA ARG A 152 -20.50 49.86 13.79
C ARG A 152 -21.54 49.62 12.68
N TYR A 153 -21.25 48.65 11.82
CA TYR A 153 -22.13 48.13 10.78
C TYR A 153 -22.32 46.63 10.98
N ASP A 154 -23.52 46.13 10.72
CA ASP A 154 -23.84 44.72 10.86
C ASP A 154 -24.66 44.20 9.67
N VAL A 155 -24.44 42.93 9.36
CA VAL A 155 -25.34 42.12 8.52
C VAL A 155 -25.78 40.93 9.37
N TYR A 156 -27.08 40.81 9.62
CA TYR A 156 -27.64 39.83 10.57
C TYR A 156 -28.14 38.58 9.85
N ASN A 157 -27.89 37.42 10.47
CA ASN A 157 -28.55 36.14 10.20
C ASN A 157 -28.50 35.75 8.71
N PHE A 158 -27.33 35.95 8.09
CA PHE A 158 -27.19 35.80 6.64
C PHE A 158 -26.88 34.36 6.20
N ALA A 159 -26.52 33.49 7.14
CA ALA A 159 -26.36 32.05 6.98
C ALA A 159 -26.97 31.33 8.21
N PRO A 160 -27.66 30.20 8.03
CA PRO A 160 -28.35 29.49 9.12
C PRO A 160 -27.38 28.67 10.00
N ILE A 161 -27.89 28.25 11.16
CA ILE A 161 -27.27 27.23 12.03
C ILE A 161 -28.14 25.98 11.98
N ASP A 162 -27.89 25.10 11.01
CA ASP A 162 -28.74 23.94 10.71
C ASP A 162 -27.96 22.63 10.53
N GLY A 163 -26.65 22.64 10.77
CA GLY A 163 -25.79 21.47 10.66
C GLY A 163 -25.49 21.04 9.22
N ILE A 164 -25.79 21.88 8.22
CA ILE A 164 -25.52 21.59 6.81
C ILE A 164 -24.38 22.50 6.30
N TRP A 165 -23.59 21.99 5.35
CA TRP A 165 -22.56 22.77 4.67
C TRP A 165 -23.17 23.86 3.79
N HIS A 166 -22.73 25.09 4.02
CA HIS A 166 -23.12 26.28 3.26
C HIS A 166 -21.91 27.01 2.71
N TYR A 167 -22.02 27.51 1.49
CA TYR A 167 -21.01 28.37 0.91
C TYR A 167 -21.32 29.84 1.22
N VAL A 168 -20.40 30.50 1.89
CA VAL A 168 -20.51 31.87 2.35
C VAL A 168 -19.51 32.74 1.60
N VAL A 169 -19.99 33.88 1.09
CA VAL A 169 -19.12 34.96 0.61
C VAL A 169 -19.54 36.27 1.26
N VAL A 170 -18.58 37.04 1.76
CA VAL A 170 -18.80 38.39 2.29
C VAL A 170 -17.95 39.37 1.50
N ASN A 171 -18.58 40.15 0.64
CA ASN A 171 -17.97 41.25 -0.10
C ASN A 171 -18.02 42.52 0.75
N PHE A 172 -16.87 43.16 0.95
CA PHE A 172 -16.74 44.44 1.64
C PHE A 172 -16.35 45.53 0.65
N ASP A 173 -17.35 46.04 -0.08
CA ASP A 173 -17.20 47.20 -0.95
C ASP A 173 -17.14 48.47 -0.08
N ARG A 174 -15.93 49.00 0.12
CA ARG A 174 -15.66 50.09 1.09
C ARG A 174 -16.24 51.43 0.65
N ASP A 175 -16.60 51.59 -0.62
CA ASP A 175 -17.32 52.75 -1.14
C ASP A 175 -18.81 52.47 -1.47
N GLY A 176 -19.25 51.21 -1.30
CA GLY A 176 -20.63 50.77 -1.40
C GLY A 176 -21.15 50.01 -0.17
N TYR A 177 -21.30 48.69 -0.30
CA TYR A 177 -22.00 47.83 0.66
C TYR A 177 -21.13 46.69 1.18
N ILE A 178 -21.37 46.27 2.43
CA ILE A 178 -21.13 44.87 2.77
C ILE A 178 -22.28 44.10 2.15
N GLU A 179 -21.99 43.15 1.28
CA GLU A 179 -22.98 42.25 0.69
C GLU A 179 -22.57 40.80 0.95
N THR A 180 -23.49 40.04 1.56
CA THR A 180 -23.28 38.63 1.89
C THR A 180 -24.02 37.77 0.88
N TYR A 181 -23.41 36.62 0.57
CA TYR A 181 -23.96 35.60 -0.29
C TYR A 181 -23.97 34.26 0.44
N LEU A 182 -25.07 33.53 0.29
CA LEU A 182 -25.26 32.17 0.78
C LEU A 182 -25.62 31.29 -0.41
N ASP A 183 -24.84 30.26 -0.67
CA ASP A 183 -25.08 29.27 -1.74
C ASP A 183 -25.33 29.92 -3.10
N GLY A 184 -24.47 30.87 -3.46
CA GLY A 184 -24.55 31.62 -4.72
C GLY A 184 -25.58 32.75 -4.76
N LYS A 185 -26.38 32.95 -3.70
CA LYS A 185 -27.46 33.95 -3.67
C LYS A 185 -27.19 35.05 -2.66
N ALA A 186 -27.44 36.30 -3.05
CA ALA A 186 -27.36 37.43 -2.12
C ALA A 186 -28.33 37.23 -0.94
N SER A 187 -27.80 37.27 0.28
CA SER A 187 -28.51 36.94 1.52
C SER A 187 -28.71 38.15 2.45
N GLY A 188 -27.85 39.17 2.37
CA GLY A 188 -27.90 40.33 3.23
C GLY A 188 -27.01 41.47 2.75
N LYS A 189 -27.31 42.69 3.17
CA LYS A 189 -26.44 43.85 2.89
C LYS A 189 -26.58 44.99 3.88
N THR A 190 -25.53 45.79 4.02
CA THR A 190 -25.55 47.05 4.77
C THR A 190 -24.63 48.10 4.11
N ASP A 191 -25.06 49.36 4.11
CA ASP A 191 -24.33 50.47 3.46
C ASP A 191 -23.12 50.88 4.31
N ILE A 192 -21.93 50.78 3.73
CA ILE A 192 -20.66 51.17 4.34
C ILE A 192 -19.91 52.22 3.52
N SER A 193 -20.57 52.91 2.59
CA SER A 193 -19.95 53.94 1.73
C SER A 193 -19.23 55.05 2.51
N ASN A 194 -19.64 55.30 3.76
CA ASN A 194 -18.98 56.23 4.68
C ASN A 194 -17.66 55.71 5.27
N ALA A 195 -17.24 54.50 4.90
CA ALA A 195 -16.08 53.83 5.44
C ALA A 195 -14.88 53.79 4.49
N ILE A 196 -15.01 54.38 3.29
CA ILE A 196 -13.92 54.56 2.32
C ILE A 196 -12.66 55.15 2.98
N ASN A 197 -11.48 54.64 2.61
CA ASN A 197 -10.17 55.06 3.13
C ASN A 197 -9.94 54.83 4.64
N LYS A 198 -10.81 54.10 5.34
CA LYS A 198 -10.67 53.82 6.78
C LYS A 198 -10.15 52.42 7.03
N ASP A 199 -9.09 52.35 7.84
CA ASP A 199 -8.40 51.12 8.23
C ASP A 199 -9.24 50.26 9.18
N ILE A 200 -9.00 48.95 9.15
CA ILE A 200 -9.59 47.93 10.02
C ILE A 200 -8.56 46.93 10.59
N ASP A 201 -7.28 47.03 10.22
CA ASP A 201 -6.24 46.09 10.64
C ASP A 201 -5.78 46.42 12.08
N VAL A 202 -6.36 45.73 13.08
CA VAL A 202 -6.10 46.03 14.51
C VAL A 202 -5.43 44.91 15.30
N SER A 203 -5.55 43.67 14.86
CA SER A 203 -4.95 42.50 15.50
C SER A 203 -4.82 41.35 14.50
N ASN A 204 -4.48 40.15 14.98
CA ASN A 204 -4.29 38.99 14.12
C ASN A 204 -5.59 38.58 13.43
N PHE A 205 -5.49 38.03 12.22
CA PHE A 205 -6.57 37.35 11.54
C PHE A 205 -6.66 35.91 12.06
N VAL A 206 -7.78 35.58 12.68
CA VAL A 206 -7.96 34.33 13.45
C VAL A 206 -9.24 33.64 13.02
N VAL A 207 -9.16 32.30 12.92
CA VAL A 207 -10.31 31.41 12.76
C VAL A 207 -10.57 30.70 14.09
N GLY A 208 -11.82 30.71 14.57
CA GLY A 208 -12.22 30.05 15.83
C GLY A 208 -12.08 30.89 17.10
N ALA A 209 -11.49 32.09 17.02
CA ALA A 209 -11.45 33.08 18.11
C ALA A 209 -11.37 34.51 17.59
N ASP A 210 -11.51 35.49 18.48
CA ASP A 210 -11.27 36.88 18.16
C ASP A 210 -9.77 37.18 17.97
N GLY A 211 -9.42 38.35 17.42
CA GLY A 211 -8.02 38.70 17.10
C GLY A 211 -7.10 38.83 18.32
N TYR A 212 -7.64 38.68 19.54
CA TYR A 212 -6.92 38.64 20.82
C TYR A 212 -7.05 37.27 21.50
N PHE A 213 -7.47 36.25 20.73
CA PHE A 213 -7.62 34.85 21.13
C PHE A 213 -8.67 34.63 22.21
N LYS A 214 -9.70 35.49 22.25
CA LYS A 214 -10.82 35.42 23.19
C LYS A 214 -12.15 35.26 22.45
N ASN A 215 -13.24 35.09 23.19
CA ASN A 215 -14.59 34.99 22.64
C ASN A 215 -14.69 33.90 21.55
N GLY A 216 -14.12 32.72 21.84
CA GLY A 216 -14.04 31.60 20.91
C GLY A 216 -15.38 31.20 20.31
N LEU A 217 -15.31 30.60 19.12
CA LEU A 217 -16.38 29.83 18.50
C LEU A 217 -16.78 28.67 19.43
N ASN A 218 -18.08 28.39 19.60
CA ASN A 218 -18.52 27.28 20.44
C ASN A 218 -18.25 25.92 19.77
N ASP A 219 -18.81 25.71 18.58
CA ASP A 219 -18.68 24.46 17.82
C ASP A 219 -19.08 24.73 16.36
N ALA A 220 -18.12 24.71 15.43
CA ALA A 220 -18.41 24.76 13.99
C ALA A 220 -17.27 24.20 13.16
N TYR A 221 -17.59 23.96 11.89
CA TYR A 221 -16.69 23.45 10.87
C TYR A 221 -16.45 24.53 9.81
N LEU A 222 -15.21 24.61 9.32
CA LEU A 222 -14.81 25.52 8.24
C LEU A 222 -14.04 24.74 7.18
N ASP A 223 -14.25 25.08 5.92
CA ASP A 223 -13.55 24.45 4.79
C ASP A 223 -13.31 25.48 3.67
N GLU A 224 -12.29 25.28 2.84
CA GLU A 224 -11.94 26.10 1.66
C GLU A 224 -12.03 27.63 1.90
N LEU A 225 -11.21 28.14 2.83
CA LEU A 225 -11.15 29.57 3.19
C LEU A 225 -10.26 30.35 2.22
N ASP A 226 -10.85 31.31 1.51
CA ASP A 226 -10.13 32.28 0.69
C ASP A 226 -10.38 33.72 1.17
N VAL A 227 -9.34 34.54 1.11
CA VAL A 227 -9.39 35.98 1.37
C VAL A 227 -8.81 36.72 0.18
N TYR A 228 -9.60 37.60 -0.43
CA TYR A 228 -9.23 38.35 -1.64
C TYR A 228 -9.04 39.84 -1.32
N ASN A 229 -8.08 40.48 -1.99
CA ASN A 229 -7.89 41.94 -1.95
C ASN A 229 -8.79 42.72 -2.94
N ARG A 230 -9.88 42.07 -3.38
CA ARG A 230 -10.89 42.57 -4.30
C ARG A 230 -12.25 42.00 -3.95
N LEU A 231 -13.30 42.52 -4.57
CA LEU A 231 -14.62 41.91 -4.53
C LEU A 231 -14.67 40.66 -5.42
N MET A 232 -15.48 39.69 -5.02
CA MET A 232 -15.88 38.58 -5.88
C MET A 232 -17.11 38.96 -6.68
N ASP A 233 -17.14 38.64 -7.96
CA ASP A 233 -18.34 38.86 -8.78
C ASP A 233 -19.31 37.67 -8.69
N ILE A 234 -20.60 37.92 -8.96
CA ILE A 234 -21.64 36.90 -8.80
C ILE A 234 -21.45 35.66 -9.70
N SER A 235 -20.77 35.79 -10.84
CA SER A 235 -20.49 34.65 -11.72
C SER A 235 -19.36 33.78 -11.16
N GLU A 236 -18.33 34.40 -10.56
CA GLU A 236 -17.27 33.72 -9.82
C GLU A 236 -17.84 32.99 -8.60
N ILE A 237 -18.66 33.67 -7.79
CA ILE A 237 -19.30 33.09 -6.59
C ILE A 237 -20.12 31.84 -6.96
N ASN A 238 -20.96 31.94 -7.99
CA ASN A 238 -21.76 30.80 -8.45
C ASN A 238 -20.89 29.67 -8.99
N SER A 239 -19.84 29.99 -9.75
CA SER A 239 -18.95 28.96 -10.33
C SER A 239 -18.20 28.19 -9.25
N GLN A 240 -17.71 28.86 -8.21
CA GLN A 240 -17.01 28.22 -7.09
C GLN A 240 -17.95 27.39 -6.23
N TYR A 241 -19.16 27.89 -5.95
CA TYR A 241 -20.22 27.13 -5.28
C TYR A 241 -20.55 25.86 -6.05
N ASP A 242 -20.91 26.00 -7.32
CA ASP A 242 -21.39 24.91 -8.16
C ASP A 242 -20.33 23.79 -8.28
N ARG A 243 -19.07 24.17 -8.53
CA ARG A 243 -17.95 23.23 -8.62
C ARG A 243 -17.80 22.38 -7.35
N THR A 244 -17.74 23.04 -6.20
CA THR A 244 -17.44 22.38 -4.92
C THR A 244 -18.67 21.60 -4.43
N TYR A 245 -19.86 22.16 -4.57
CA TYR A 245 -21.11 21.52 -4.14
C TYR A 245 -21.43 20.25 -4.91
N LEU A 246 -21.28 20.25 -6.24
CA LEU A 246 -21.51 19.04 -7.03
C LEU A 246 -20.52 17.94 -6.66
N GLN A 247 -19.24 18.30 -6.46
CA GLN A 247 -18.22 17.35 -6.03
C GLN A 247 -18.56 16.72 -4.67
N TYR A 248 -18.97 17.54 -3.69
CA TYR A 248 -19.42 17.08 -2.38
C TYR A 248 -20.59 16.09 -2.48
N ILE A 249 -21.65 16.46 -3.21
CA ILE A 249 -22.84 15.61 -3.40
C ILE A 249 -22.49 14.28 -4.09
N VAL A 250 -21.60 14.33 -5.09
CA VAL A 250 -21.11 13.12 -5.77
C VAL A 250 -20.33 12.23 -4.80
N ASN A 251 -19.44 12.79 -3.99
CA ASN A 251 -18.65 12.02 -3.04
C ASN A 251 -19.53 11.32 -1.99
N GLU A 252 -20.48 12.05 -1.40
CA GLU A 252 -21.43 11.49 -0.42
C GLU A 252 -22.31 10.40 -1.03
N ALA A 253 -22.81 10.63 -2.25
CA ALA A 253 -23.63 9.64 -2.94
C ALA A 253 -22.83 8.41 -3.38
N ASP A 254 -21.58 8.58 -3.81
CA ASP A 254 -20.68 7.47 -4.16
C ASP A 254 -20.32 6.66 -2.92
N LYS A 255 -20.00 7.32 -1.78
CA LYS A 255 -19.78 6.67 -0.49
C LYS A 255 -20.98 5.84 -0.07
N PHE A 256 -22.18 6.44 -0.06
CA PHE A 256 -23.42 5.72 0.22
C PHE A 256 -23.65 4.57 -0.77
N TYR A 257 -23.39 4.77 -2.08
CA TYR A 257 -23.53 3.70 -3.07
C TYR A 257 -22.59 2.54 -2.80
N GLN A 258 -21.32 2.79 -2.45
CA GLN A 258 -20.37 1.73 -2.10
C GLN A 258 -20.89 0.94 -0.89
N GLU A 259 -21.21 1.62 0.21
CA GLU A 259 -21.74 1.00 1.44
C GLU A 259 -23.04 0.21 1.17
N ALA A 260 -23.98 0.81 0.43
CA ALA A 260 -25.27 0.19 0.13
C ALA A 260 -25.16 -0.97 -0.88
N SER A 261 -24.21 -0.91 -1.81
CA SER A 261 -23.99 -1.97 -2.80
C SER A 261 -23.47 -3.27 -2.19
N GLU A 262 -22.75 -3.15 -1.08
CA GLU A 262 -22.28 -4.29 -0.28
C GLU A 262 -23.41 -4.89 0.57
N ASN A 263 -24.49 -4.13 0.80
CA ASN A 263 -25.58 -4.52 1.67
C ASN A 263 -26.80 -5.05 0.89
N ILE A 264 -27.05 -6.36 1.04
CA ILE A 264 -28.13 -7.08 0.33
C ILE A 264 -29.54 -6.54 0.60
N LYS A 265 -29.72 -5.71 1.64
CA LYS A 265 -31.02 -5.10 1.95
C LYS A 265 -31.43 -4.06 0.89
N TYR A 266 -30.47 -3.46 0.18
CA TYR A 266 -30.75 -2.44 -0.83
C TYR A 266 -31.12 -3.06 -2.18
N ASN A 267 -32.12 -2.47 -2.84
CA ASN A 267 -32.56 -2.95 -4.14
C ASN A 267 -31.50 -2.65 -5.21
N GLN A 268 -30.93 -3.71 -5.78
CA GLN A 268 -29.82 -3.62 -6.75
C GLN A 268 -30.17 -2.82 -8.03
N ALA A 269 -31.43 -2.84 -8.47
CA ALA A 269 -31.86 -2.03 -9.62
C ALA A 269 -31.91 -0.53 -9.27
N LYS A 270 -32.31 -0.19 -8.03
CA LYS A 270 -32.28 1.19 -7.54
C LYS A 270 -30.84 1.69 -7.35
N LEU A 271 -29.95 0.83 -6.85
CA LEU A 271 -28.52 1.14 -6.74
C LEU A 271 -27.84 1.30 -8.10
N ALA A 272 -28.18 0.49 -9.10
CA ALA A 272 -27.68 0.67 -10.46
C ALA A 272 -28.11 2.02 -11.06
N ALA A 273 -29.36 2.45 -10.81
CA ALA A 273 -29.84 3.76 -11.24
C ALA A 273 -29.13 4.91 -10.51
N LEU A 274 -28.81 4.74 -9.22
CA LEU A 274 -27.96 5.68 -8.46
C LEU A 274 -26.55 5.77 -9.05
N LYS A 275 -25.90 4.64 -9.37
CA LYS A 275 -24.57 4.61 -10.00
C LYS A 275 -24.55 5.38 -11.33
N GLU A 276 -25.60 5.26 -12.13
CA GLU A 276 -25.70 5.96 -13.42
C GLU A 276 -25.67 7.48 -13.25
N VAL A 277 -26.46 8.02 -12.31
CA VAL A 277 -26.51 9.47 -12.07
C VAL A 277 -25.23 9.99 -11.42
N ILE A 278 -24.59 9.21 -10.54
CA ILE A 278 -23.27 9.50 -9.99
C ILE A 278 -22.24 9.62 -11.12
N ASN A 279 -22.18 8.65 -12.03
CA ASN A 279 -21.24 8.66 -13.16
C ASN A 279 -21.48 9.85 -14.09
N ARG A 280 -22.74 10.20 -14.35
CA ARG A 280 -23.08 11.38 -15.15
C ARG A 280 -22.56 12.67 -14.52
N ALA A 281 -22.67 12.80 -13.20
CA ALA A 281 -22.15 13.95 -12.47
C ALA A 281 -20.62 13.96 -12.42
N LYS A 282 -19.95 12.80 -12.27
CA LYS A 282 -18.49 12.67 -12.39
C LYS A 282 -17.98 13.17 -13.76
N VAL A 283 -18.66 12.79 -14.85
CA VAL A 283 -18.33 13.28 -16.20
C VAL A 283 -18.53 14.80 -16.33
N ALA A 284 -19.56 15.36 -15.70
CA ALA A 284 -19.78 16.81 -15.69
C ALA A 284 -18.64 17.55 -14.98
N ILE A 285 -18.18 17.02 -13.84
CA ILE A 285 -17.01 17.52 -13.09
C ILE A 285 -15.74 17.46 -13.95
N GLU A 286 -15.46 16.32 -14.58
CA GLU A 286 -14.26 16.14 -15.43
C GLU A 286 -14.19 17.12 -16.60
N ASN A 287 -15.35 17.56 -17.10
CA ASN A 287 -15.45 18.49 -18.23
C ASN A 287 -15.62 19.96 -17.80
N ASP A 288 -15.59 20.28 -16.49
CA ASP A 288 -15.93 21.60 -15.95
C ASP A 288 -17.32 22.12 -16.44
N ASP A 289 -18.29 21.22 -16.69
CA ASP A 289 -19.64 21.56 -17.20
C ASP A 289 -20.69 21.57 -16.07
N TYR A 290 -20.85 22.72 -15.43
CA TYR A 290 -21.82 22.93 -14.34
C TYR A 290 -23.16 23.50 -14.81
N SER A 291 -23.40 23.60 -16.12
CA SER A 291 -24.58 24.27 -16.69
C SER A 291 -25.92 23.66 -16.25
N ASN A 292 -25.92 22.40 -15.80
CA ASN A 292 -27.08 21.65 -15.34
C ASN A 292 -26.95 21.15 -13.89
N ILE A 293 -26.13 21.80 -13.05
CA ILE A 293 -25.87 21.33 -11.68
C ILE A 293 -27.13 21.03 -10.87
N THR A 294 -28.15 21.89 -10.90
CA THR A 294 -29.41 21.67 -10.16
C THR A 294 -30.10 20.37 -10.57
N ILE A 295 -30.01 19.99 -11.85
CA ILE A 295 -30.56 18.72 -12.34
C ILE A 295 -29.72 17.56 -11.82
N LEU A 296 -28.39 17.65 -11.91
CA LEU A 296 -27.48 16.59 -11.45
C LEU A 296 -27.61 16.32 -9.95
N VAL A 297 -27.65 17.38 -9.13
CA VAL A 297 -27.81 17.27 -7.67
C VAL A 297 -29.17 16.67 -7.32
N ASN A 298 -30.26 17.12 -7.96
CA ASN A 298 -31.59 16.58 -7.71
C ASN A 298 -31.69 15.11 -8.15
N ASP A 299 -31.17 14.75 -9.32
CA ASP A 299 -31.13 13.36 -9.81
C ASP A 299 -30.40 12.45 -8.82
N ILE A 300 -29.25 12.90 -8.28
CA ILE A 300 -28.50 12.14 -7.27
C ILE A 300 -29.34 11.99 -5.99
N ASN A 301 -29.82 13.09 -5.42
CA ASN A 301 -30.57 13.07 -4.17
C ASN A 301 -31.83 12.20 -4.27
N ASP A 302 -32.56 12.30 -5.39
CA ASP A 302 -33.74 11.46 -5.65
C ASP A 302 -33.36 9.98 -5.72
N LYS A 303 -32.25 9.62 -6.38
CA LYS A 303 -31.81 8.21 -6.47
C LYS A 303 -31.23 7.67 -5.18
N VAL A 304 -30.59 8.50 -4.37
CA VAL A 304 -30.17 8.13 -3.00
C VAL A 304 -31.40 7.83 -2.15
N ASN A 305 -32.43 8.69 -2.21
CA ASN A 305 -33.69 8.48 -1.48
C ASN A 305 -34.43 7.23 -1.97
N ASP A 306 -34.52 7.02 -3.28
CA ASP A 306 -35.09 5.80 -3.86
C ASP A 306 -34.37 4.56 -3.33
N ALA A 307 -33.03 4.57 -3.32
CA ALA A 307 -32.22 3.46 -2.84
C ALA A 307 -32.48 3.16 -1.35
N LYS A 308 -32.65 4.18 -0.51
CA LYS A 308 -32.97 4.04 0.92
C LYS A 308 -34.41 3.56 1.18
N GLU A 309 -35.33 3.80 0.24
CA GLU A 309 -36.75 3.43 0.39
C GLU A 309 -36.95 1.91 0.49
N GLY A 310 -37.44 1.45 1.65
CA GLY A 310 -37.81 0.07 1.93
C GLY A 310 -36.72 -0.78 2.61
N VAL A 311 -35.66 -0.16 3.12
CA VAL A 311 -34.48 -0.85 3.69
C VAL A 311 -34.46 -0.87 5.24
N GLU A 312 -35.21 0.01 5.89
CA GLU A 312 -35.42 -0.04 7.35
C GLU A 312 -36.33 -1.24 7.74
N GLY A 313 -35.77 -2.28 8.40
CA GLY A 313 -36.54 -3.32 9.12
C GLY A 313 -36.87 -4.67 8.42
N VAL A 314 -36.13 -5.12 7.38
CA VAL A 314 -36.67 -6.04 6.34
C VAL A 314 -36.06 -7.46 6.23
N VAL A 315 -35.16 -7.92 7.12
CA VAL A 315 -34.76 -9.35 7.06
C VAL A 315 -35.78 -10.20 7.82
N ALA A 316 -36.57 -11.00 7.09
CA ALA A 316 -37.66 -11.79 7.68
C ALA A 316 -37.14 -12.69 8.82
N GLY A 317 -37.74 -12.56 10.01
CA GLY A 317 -37.33 -13.30 11.20
C GLY A 317 -36.13 -12.74 11.95
N GLN A 318 -35.42 -11.73 11.43
CA GLN A 318 -34.32 -11.09 12.14
C GLN A 318 -34.85 -10.23 13.28
N VAL A 319 -34.31 -10.46 14.47
CA VAL A 319 -34.70 -9.77 15.71
C VAL A 319 -33.56 -8.99 16.36
N LEU A 320 -32.32 -9.25 15.95
CA LEU A 320 -31.15 -8.47 16.36
C LEU A 320 -30.17 -8.43 15.20
N TYR A 321 -29.59 -7.26 14.96
CA TYR A 321 -28.45 -7.09 14.08
C TYR A 321 -27.53 -6.02 14.65
N LEU A 322 -26.26 -6.37 14.82
CA LEU A 322 -25.23 -5.48 15.31
C LEU A 322 -24.17 -5.39 14.21
N SER A 323 -24.14 -4.26 13.49
CA SER A 323 -23.05 -3.97 12.55
C SER A 323 -21.80 -3.51 13.27
N PHE A 324 -21.97 -2.76 14.37
CA PHE A 324 -20.90 -2.03 15.08
C PHE A 324 -20.22 -0.90 14.28
N ASP A 325 -20.60 -0.69 13.02
CA ASP A 325 -20.08 0.37 12.12
C ASP A 325 -20.20 1.78 12.68
N ASN A 326 -21.24 2.03 13.48
CA ASN A 326 -21.49 3.31 14.14
C ASN A 326 -20.81 3.40 15.53
N GLU A 327 -19.84 2.52 15.81
CA GLU A 327 -19.07 2.46 17.06
C GLU A 327 -19.94 2.43 18.32
N ASN A 328 -21.02 1.64 18.27
CA ASN A 328 -21.95 1.49 19.36
C ASN A 328 -22.55 0.07 19.40
N THR A 329 -23.35 -0.21 20.43
CA THR A 329 -24.02 -1.51 20.63
C THR A 329 -25.51 -1.48 20.27
N ASN A 330 -25.91 -0.58 19.37
CA ASN A 330 -27.30 -0.43 18.97
C ASN A 330 -27.73 -1.54 18.01
N ASP A 331 -29.02 -1.88 18.09
CA ASP A 331 -29.64 -2.82 17.16
C ASP A 331 -30.03 -2.14 15.85
N ASP A 332 -29.35 -2.52 14.78
CA ASP A 332 -29.55 -2.06 13.39
C ASP A 332 -30.62 -2.90 12.66
N SER A 333 -31.30 -3.82 13.33
CA SER A 333 -32.40 -4.60 12.75
C SER A 333 -33.70 -3.79 12.61
N GLY A 334 -33.79 -2.64 13.28
CA GLY A 334 -35.02 -1.84 13.37
C GLY A 334 -36.02 -2.36 14.43
N ARG A 335 -35.59 -3.28 15.31
CA ARG A 335 -36.40 -3.82 16.42
C ARG A 335 -36.11 -3.16 17.77
N GLU A 336 -35.15 -2.24 17.80
CA GLU A 336 -34.76 -1.46 18.98
C GLU A 336 -34.30 -2.35 20.16
N ASN A 337 -33.78 -3.55 19.88
CA ASN A 337 -33.18 -4.44 20.88
C ASN A 337 -31.74 -3.98 21.23
N HIS A 338 -31.58 -2.70 21.59
CA HIS A 338 -30.28 -2.09 21.87
C HIS A 338 -29.57 -2.76 23.05
N GLY A 339 -28.29 -3.07 22.87
CA GLY A 339 -27.45 -3.62 23.92
C GLY A 339 -26.89 -2.52 24.83
N ALA A 340 -26.73 -2.83 26.11
CA ALA A 340 -25.96 -2.00 27.03
C ALA A 340 -24.51 -2.50 27.08
N GLY A 341 -23.61 -1.77 26.42
CA GLY A 341 -22.16 -1.99 26.53
C GLY A 341 -21.65 -1.70 27.94
N VAL A 342 -20.82 -2.60 28.47
CA VAL A 342 -20.18 -2.48 29.79
C VAL A 342 -18.68 -2.52 29.63
N GLY A 343 -17.98 -1.61 30.31
CA GLY A 343 -16.53 -1.46 30.24
C GLY A 343 -16.07 -0.59 29.06
N ASP A 344 -14.76 -0.48 28.91
CA ASP A 344 -14.13 0.29 27.83
C ASP A 344 -14.06 -0.55 26.53
N LEU A 345 -15.23 -0.81 25.95
CA LEU A 345 -15.36 -1.48 24.65
C LEU A 345 -14.69 -0.61 23.57
N SER A 346 -13.96 -1.24 22.65
CA SER A 346 -13.35 -0.54 21.51
C SER A 346 -13.85 -1.09 20.19
N TYR A 347 -13.71 -0.28 19.14
CA TYR A 347 -14.21 -0.57 17.80
C TYR A 347 -13.05 -0.46 16.81
N GLU A 348 -12.68 -1.58 16.21
CA GLU A 348 -11.55 -1.68 15.27
C GLU A 348 -12.07 -2.06 13.87
N ASN A 349 -11.17 -2.13 12.88
CA ASN A 349 -11.61 -2.50 11.53
C ASN A 349 -12.09 -3.96 11.50
N GLY A 350 -13.35 -4.14 11.11
CA GLY A 350 -14.02 -5.42 11.01
C GLY A 350 -13.85 -6.10 9.66
N VAL A 351 -14.66 -7.13 9.43
CA VAL A 351 -14.87 -7.72 8.11
C VAL A 351 -15.70 -6.75 7.25
N ILE A 352 -16.65 -6.08 7.89
CA ILE A 352 -17.43 -4.97 7.34
C ILE A 352 -17.24 -3.80 8.29
N GLY A 353 -16.87 -2.63 7.75
CA GLY A 353 -16.65 -1.41 8.53
C GLY A 353 -15.92 -1.62 9.85
N LYS A 354 -16.66 -1.54 10.98
CA LYS A 354 -16.10 -1.69 12.33
C LYS A 354 -16.57 -2.97 13.00
N ALA A 355 -15.64 -3.68 13.64
CA ALA A 355 -15.91 -4.77 14.57
C ALA A 355 -15.77 -4.29 16.02
N ILE A 356 -16.53 -4.90 16.92
CA ILE A 356 -16.31 -4.71 18.35
C ILE A 356 -15.15 -5.58 18.82
N HIS A 357 -14.27 -4.99 19.63
CA HIS A 357 -13.19 -5.68 20.34
C HIS A 357 -13.54 -5.79 21.83
N ILE A 358 -13.52 -7.03 22.34
CA ILE A 358 -13.83 -7.34 23.74
C ILE A 358 -12.63 -8.04 24.38
N GLN A 359 -12.10 -7.43 25.43
CA GLN A 359 -10.95 -7.92 26.17
C GLN A 359 -11.24 -7.97 27.69
N ASN A 360 -11.10 -9.16 28.27
CA ASN A 360 -11.14 -9.37 29.71
C ASN A 360 -9.87 -10.04 30.21
N GLU A 361 -9.06 -9.30 30.99
CA GLU A 361 -7.93 -9.88 31.73
C GLU A 361 -8.35 -11.02 32.67
N ASN A 362 -9.60 -11.00 33.13
CA ASN A 362 -10.22 -12.04 33.95
C ASN A 362 -11.16 -12.97 33.16
N GLY A 363 -11.02 -13.02 31.83
CA GLY A 363 -11.76 -13.93 30.96
C GLY A 363 -11.52 -15.41 31.30
N SER A 364 -12.48 -16.26 30.95
CA SER A 364 -12.52 -17.68 31.37
C SER A 364 -12.46 -17.88 32.90
N THR A 365 -13.02 -16.96 33.69
CA THR A 365 -13.15 -17.12 35.15
C THR A 365 -14.57 -16.84 35.63
N MET A 366 -14.90 -17.36 36.82
CA MET A 366 -16.18 -17.06 37.51
C MET A 366 -16.26 -15.64 38.10
N GLN A 367 -15.28 -14.78 37.85
CA GLN A 367 -15.37 -13.36 38.23
C GLN A 367 -16.23 -12.62 37.20
N THR A 368 -16.88 -11.54 37.63
CA THR A 368 -17.63 -10.67 36.70
C THR A 368 -16.69 -10.13 35.64
N ALA A 369 -17.02 -10.34 34.37
CA ALA A 369 -16.32 -9.80 33.22
C ALA A 369 -16.33 -8.26 33.28
N LYS A 370 -15.20 -7.66 32.89
CA LYS A 370 -15.04 -6.20 32.82
C LYS A 370 -15.69 -5.61 31.57
N GLN A 371 -15.70 -6.36 30.46
CA GLN A 371 -16.21 -5.96 29.17
C GLN A 371 -17.20 -6.99 28.62
N TYR A 372 -18.41 -6.54 28.26
CA TYR A 372 -19.47 -7.34 27.62
C TYR A 372 -20.61 -6.43 27.13
N ILE A 373 -21.54 -6.98 26.34
CA ILE A 373 -22.80 -6.32 25.96
C ILE A 373 -23.96 -7.08 26.61
N ASN A 374 -24.81 -6.38 27.36
CA ASN A 374 -26.00 -6.96 27.95
C ASN A 374 -27.28 -6.49 27.24
N PHE A 375 -28.06 -7.43 26.71
CA PHE A 375 -29.34 -7.15 26.08
C PHE A 375 -30.51 -7.36 27.05
N GLY A 376 -30.29 -7.99 28.21
CA GLY A 376 -31.37 -8.36 29.11
C GLY A 376 -32.23 -9.49 28.54
N GLN A 377 -33.55 -9.42 28.75
CA GLN A 377 -34.51 -10.41 28.26
C GLN A 377 -35.70 -9.77 27.51
N PRO A 378 -35.46 -8.99 26.44
CA PRO A 378 -36.54 -8.51 25.60
C PRO A 378 -37.28 -9.71 24.99
N ASP A 379 -38.58 -9.56 24.73
CA ASP A 379 -39.40 -10.68 24.24
C ASP A 379 -38.91 -11.24 22.90
N ASP A 380 -38.28 -10.39 22.07
CA ASP A 380 -37.63 -10.76 20.83
C ASP A 380 -36.42 -11.69 21.03
N LEU A 381 -35.69 -11.57 22.13
CA LEU A 381 -34.54 -12.43 22.47
C LEU A 381 -34.89 -13.59 23.43
N LYS A 382 -36.19 -13.81 23.69
CA LYS A 382 -36.69 -15.04 24.33
C LYS A 382 -37.02 -16.09 23.28
N PHE A 383 -36.23 -17.15 23.19
CA PHE A 383 -36.37 -18.21 22.18
C PHE A 383 -37.56 -19.13 22.44
N LYS A 384 -37.97 -19.28 23.70
CA LYS A 384 -39.09 -20.14 24.12
C LYS A 384 -38.94 -21.53 23.48
N THR A 385 -39.88 -21.92 22.64
CA THR A 385 -39.93 -23.25 22.01
C THR A 385 -39.76 -23.19 20.49
N GLU A 386 -39.41 -22.02 19.95
CA GLU A 386 -39.37 -21.75 18.50
C GLU A 386 -37.97 -21.95 17.94
N ASP A 387 -37.89 -22.28 16.65
CA ASP A 387 -36.62 -22.34 15.92
C ASP A 387 -35.94 -20.98 15.89
N PHE A 388 -34.62 -21.00 15.99
CA PHE A 388 -33.83 -19.80 15.94
C PHE A 388 -32.45 -20.09 15.37
N ALA A 389 -31.76 -19.03 14.97
CA ALA A 389 -30.39 -19.11 14.54
C ALA A 389 -29.59 -17.90 14.98
N ILE A 390 -28.29 -18.09 15.13
CA ILE A 390 -27.34 -17.04 15.47
C ILE A 390 -26.22 -17.10 14.43
N SER A 391 -25.88 -15.95 13.83
CA SER A 391 -24.72 -15.83 12.95
C SER A 391 -23.86 -14.65 13.34
N PHE A 392 -22.55 -14.75 13.16
CA PHE A 392 -21.61 -13.67 13.46
C PHE A 392 -20.26 -13.96 12.80
N TRP A 393 -19.52 -12.89 12.52
CA TRP A 393 -18.10 -13.00 12.23
C TRP A 393 -17.33 -12.97 13.55
N TYR A 394 -16.30 -13.80 13.65
CA TYR A 394 -15.50 -13.98 14.86
C TYR A 394 -14.02 -14.09 14.54
N LYS A 395 -13.18 -13.41 15.32
CA LYS A 395 -11.74 -13.54 15.26
C LYS A 395 -11.16 -13.62 16.67
N THR A 396 -10.45 -14.70 16.97
CA THR A 396 -9.73 -14.86 18.24
C THR A 396 -8.46 -14.02 18.28
N VAL A 397 -7.92 -13.84 19.49
CA VAL A 397 -6.53 -13.46 19.72
C VAL A 397 -5.87 -14.55 20.57
N ASP A 398 -4.71 -15.04 20.13
CA ASP A 398 -3.93 -16.12 20.76
C ASP A 398 -4.73 -17.44 20.96
N GLY A 399 -5.61 -17.78 20.00
CA GLY A 399 -6.51 -18.94 20.06
C GLY A 399 -7.68 -18.81 21.04
N GLY A 400 -7.73 -17.71 21.81
CA GLY A 400 -8.80 -17.34 22.72
C GLY A 400 -8.80 -18.01 24.09
N GLY A 401 -9.96 -17.98 24.75
CA GLY A 401 -10.13 -18.41 26.15
C GLY A 401 -10.22 -19.92 26.35
N LYS A 402 -9.90 -20.40 27.56
CA LYS A 402 -10.03 -21.85 27.89
C LYS A 402 -11.47 -22.31 28.04
N GLU A 403 -12.34 -21.42 28.55
CA GLU A 403 -13.75 -21.69 28.82
C GLU A 403 -14.51 -20.36 28.90
N ALA A 404 -14.59 -19.66 27.77
CA ALA A 404 -15.19 -18.33 27.68
C ALA A 404 -16.50 -18.33 26.89
N ALA A 405 -17.48 -17.55 27.35
CA ALA A 405 -18.76 -17.37 26.69
C ALA A 405 -18.69 -16.23 25.65
N ILE A 406 -18.94 -16.56 24.38
CA ILE A 406 -18.96 -15.59 23.28
C ILE A 406 -20.36 -14.98 23.17
N ILE A 407 -21.38 -15.83 23.00
CA ILE A 407 -22.80 -15.47 22.99
C ILE A 407 -23.54 -16.46 23.87
N SER A 408 -24.28 -15.96 24.87
CA SER A 408 -24.91 -16.80 25.88
C SER A 408 -26.20 -16.22 26.41
N ASN A 409 -27.15 -17.09 26.76
CA ASN A 409 -28.29 -16.75 27.62
C ASN A 409 -28.37 -17.64 28.87
N LYS A 410 -27.22 -18.21 29.25
CA LYS A 410 -27.07 -19.28 30.23
C LYS A 410 -26.16 -18.87 31.39
N ASP A 411 -26.42 -19.40 32.57
CA ASP A 411 -25.42 -19.48 33.65
C ASP A 411 -24.37 -20.55 33.30
N TRP A 412 -23.19 -20.11 32.87
CA TRP A 412 -22.09 -20.96 32.40
C TRP A 412 -21.19 -21.47 33.54
N SER A 413 -21.71 -21.57 34.76
CA SER A 413 -21.04 -22.30 35.85
C SER A 413 -21.04 -23.83 35.65
N THR A 414 -22.02 -24.35 34.91
CA THR A 414 -22.06 -25.75 34.49
C THR A 414 -22.84 -25.91 33.18
N GLY A 415 -22.36 -26.80 32.31
CA GLY A 415 -23.03 -27.10 31.05
C GLY A 415 -24.43 -27.71 31.19
N GLY A 416 -24.86 -28.12 32.39
CA GLY A 416 -26.21 -28.64 32.63
C GLY A 416 -27.28 -27.59 32.97
N ASN A 417 -26.90 -26.32 33.13
CA ASN A 417 -27.89 -25.25 33.40
C ASN A 417 -28.75 -24.97 32.16
N ILE A 418 -29.96 -24.43 32.32
CA ILE A 418 -30.84 -24.13 31.18
C ILE A 418 -30.23 -23.00 30.33
N GLY A 419 -30.30 -23.12 29.01
CA GLY A 419 -29.86 -22.09 28.07
C GLY A 419 -28.93 -22.59 26.97
N VAL A 420 -28.43 -21.63 26.19
CA VAL A 420 -27.42 -21.83 25.15
C VAL A 420 -26.15 -21.04 25.47
N ASN A 421 -25.00 -21.62 25.16
CA ASN A 421 -23.70 -20.97 25.20
C ASN A 421 -22.92 -21.35 23.94
N ILE A 422 -22.59 -20.36 23.11
CA ILE A 422 -21.56 -20.47 22.08
C ILE A 422 -20.28 -19.92 22.70
N GLY A 423 -19.27 -20.77 22.87
CA GLY A 423 -18.08 -20.43 23.66
C GLY A 423 -16.77 -20.90 23.05
N ASN A 424 -15.70 -20.26 23.47
CA ASN A 424 -14.33 -20.57 23.12
C ASN A 424 -13.71 -21.53 24.16
N PHE A 425 -13.06 -22.59 23.67
CA PHE A 425 -12.45 -23.65 24.49
C PHE A 425 -11.05 -24.04 24.03
N GLY A 426 -10.10 -23.11 24.09
CA GLY A 426 -8.68 -23.36 23.81
C GLY A 426 -8.42 -23.66 22.34
N ASP A 427 -8.67 -24.90 21.90
CA ASP A 427 -8.42 -25.37 20.54
C ASP A 427 -9.64 -25.33 19.61
N SER A 428 -10.83 -25.02 20.14
CA SER A 428 -12.05 -24.98 19.30
C SER A 428 -13.15 -24.08 19.86
N ILE A 429 -14.11 -23.74 18.99
CA ILE A 429 -15.44 -23.27 19.41
C ILE A 429 -16.32 -24.46 19.79
N ARG A 430 -17.23 -24.24 20.74
CA ARG A 430 -18.25 -25.21 21.16
C ARG A 430 -19.61 -24.55 21.26
N VAL A 431 -20.64 -25.33 20.93
CA VAL A 431 -22.03 -24.96 21.19
C VAL A 431 -22.53 -25.87 22.28
N ASN A 432 -22.94 -25.30 23.40
CA ASN A 432 -23.63 -26.01 24.46
C ASN A 432 -25.09 -25.59 24.52
N TYR A 433 -25.96 -26.57 24.71
CA TYR A 433 -27.40 -26.37 24.69
C TYR A 433 -28.07 -27.24 25.77
N THR A 434 -29.04 -26.70 26.50
CA THR A 434 -29.83 -27.45 27.49
C THR A 434 -31.23 -26.85 27.64
N GLY A 435 -32.25 -27.66 27.37
CA GLY A 435 -33.67 -27.31 27.60
C GLY A 435 -34.10 -27.48 29.05
N GLU A 436 -35.20 -26.81 29.43
CA GLU A 436 -35.84 -27.02 30.73
C GLU A 436 -36.22 -28.49 30.96
N ASP A 437 -35.74 -29.06 32.07
CA ASP A 437 -35.88 -30.47 32.47
C ASP A 437 -35.26 -31.49 31.49
N CYS A 438 -34.30 -31.08 30.66
CA CYS A 438 -33.61 -31.95 29.68
C CYS A 438 -32.15 -32.23 30.04
N SER A 439 -31.54 -33.19 29.34
CA SER A 439 -30.09 -33.39 29.34
C SER A 439 -29.37 -32.30 28.54
N ARG A 440 -28.06 -32.21 28.77
CA ARG A 440 -27.13 -31.35 28.04
C ARG A 440 -26.78 -31.96 26.69
N ASP A 441 -26.77 -31.12 25.65
CA ASP A 441 -26.29 -31.44 24.30
C ASP A 441 -25.14 -30.51 23.90
N ASP A 442 -24.18 -31.03 23.13
CA ASP A 442 -22.98 -30.28 22.75
C ASP A 442 -22.56 -30.53 21.30
N ILE A 443 -21.98 -29.50 20.70
CA ILE A 443 -21.10 -29.59 19.54
C ILE A 443 -19.68 -29.26 19.98
N TYR A 444 -18.73 -30.14 19.66
CA TYR A 444 -17.30 -30.01 19.95
C TYR A 444 -16.47 -29.87 18.67
N GLY A 445 -15.32 -29.19 18.76
CA GLY A 445 -14.30 -29.22 17.72
C GLY A 445 -14.65 -28.40 16.48
N LEU A 446 -15.27 -27.23 16.65
CA LEU A 446 -15.50 -26.29 15.55
C LEU A 446 -14.24 -25.45 15.30
N SER A 447 -13.77 -25.44 14.05
CA SER A 447 -12.49 -24.85 13.63
C SER A 447 -12.58 -23.34 13.39
N ALA A 448 -12.58 -22.54 14.47
CA ALA A 448 -12.60 -21.07 14.38
C ALA A 448 -11.72 -20.35 15.44
N ASN A 449 -10.67 -21.04 15.92
CA ASN A 449 -9.73 -20.57 16.94
C ASN A 449 -8.30 -20.51 16.39
N ASP A 450 -8.08 -19.76 15.31
CA ASP A 450 -6.79 -19.67 14.61
C ASP A 450 -6.32 -18.22 14.39
N ASP A 451 -6.95 -17.27 15.08
CA ASP A 451 -6.73 -15.82 14.99
C ASP A 451 -7.07 -15.20 13.63
N ASN A 452 -7.79 -15.92 12.77
CA ASN A 452 -8.39 -15.40 11.56
C ASN A 452 -9.88 -15.10 11.75
N TRP A 453 -10.42 -14.28 10.84
CA TRP A 453 -11.86 -14.03 10.76
C TRP A 453 -12.59 -15.25 10.18
N HIS A 454 -13.56 -15.74 10.94
CA HIS A 454 -14.46 -16.82 10.53
C HIS A 454 -15.92 -16.38 10.58
N TYR A 455 -16.71 -16.84 9.63
CA TYR A 455 -18.16 -16.67 9.66
C TYR A 455 -18.83 -17.89 10.28
N ILE A 456 -19.43 -17.70 11.45
CA ILE A 456 -20.04 -18.77 12.24
C ILE A 456 -21.57 -18.66 12.13
N VAL A 457 -22.22 -19.78 11.82
CA VAL A 457 -23.69 -19.88 11.84
C VAL A 457 -24.12 -21.10 12.64
N VAL A 458 -25.01 -20.91 13.61
CA VAL A 458 -25.59 -21.99 14.40
C VAL A 458 -27.11 -21.97 14.26
N ASN A 459 -27.64 -22.98 13.60
CA ASN A 459 -29.07 -23.22 13.43
C ASN A 459 -29.57 -24.14 14.55
N PHE A 460 -30.62 -23.73 15.26
CA PHE A 460 -31.27 -24.52 16.31
C PHE A 460 -32.67 -24.95 15.82
N ASP A 461 -32.71 -26.07 15.09
CA ASP A 461 -33.95 -26.70 14.64
C ASP A 461 -34.54 -27.51 15.82
N ARG A 462 -35.52 -26.92 16.53
CA ARG A 462 -35.92 -27.35 17.86
C ARG A 462 -36.62 -28.70 17.88
N ASP A 463 -37.14 -29.17 16.74
CA ASP A 463 -37.76 -30.48 16.61
C ASP A 463 -36.85 -31.55 15.98
N ASN A 464 -35.59 -31.20 15.70
CA ASN A 464 -34.64 -32.03 14.97
C ASN A 464 -33.21 -31.94 15.55
N GLN A 465 -32.40 -30.97 15.13
CA GLN A 465 -30.96 -30.90 15.42
C GLN A 465 -30.39 -29.47 15.47
N ILE A 466 -29.28 -29.30 16.19
CA ILE A 466 -28.40 -28.15 16.02
C ILE A 466 -27.49 -28.45 14.83
N SER A 467 -27.28 -27.46 13.95
CA SER A 467 -26.32 -27.53 12.85
C SER A 467 -25.39 -26.32 12.90
N ALA A 468 -24.08 -26.57 12.97
CA ALA A 468 -23.06 -25.53 13.05
C ALA A 468 -22.26 -25.47 11.74
N TYR A 469 -22.18 -24.28 11.17
CA TYR A 469 -21.44 -23.97 9.96
C TYR A 469 -20.30 -23.02 10.29
N ILE A 470 -19.14 -23.28 9.71
CA ILE A 470 -17.98 -22.38 9.74
C ILE A 470 -17.63 -22.08 8.28
N ASP A 471 -17.51 -20.79 7.94
CA ASP A 471 -17.07 -20.34 6.61
C ASP A 471 -17.90 -20.91 5.45
N GLY A 472 -19.22 -20.99 5.69
CA GLY A 472 -20.19 -21.53 4.73
C GLY A 472 -20.26 -23.05 4.66
N ASN A 473 -19.42 -23.78 5.40
CA ASN A 473 -19.37 -25.24 5.39
C ASN A 473 -20.06 -25.83 6.63
N LEU A 474 -20.93 -26.82 6.43
CA LEU A 474 -21.51 -27.58 7.54
C LEU A 474 -20.42 -28.44 8.19
N GLU A 475 -20.05 -28.15 9.43
CA GLU A 475 -19.01 -28.92 10.14
C GLU A 475 -19.60 -30.02 11.01
N LYS A 476 -20.61 -29.68 11.84
CA LYS A 476 -21.12 -30.57 12.90
C LYS A 476 -22.63 -30.44 13.08
N THR A 477 -23.23 -31.54 13.53
CA THR A 477 -24.64 -31.58 13.93
C THR A 477 -24.83 -32.39 15.21
N VAL A 478 -25.84 -32.07 16.01
CA VAL A 478 -26.26 -32.86 17.18
C VAL A 478 -27.78 -32.84 17.30
N SER A 479 -28.40 -33.99 17.56
CA SER A 479 -29.86 -34.08 17.75
C SER A 479 -30.26 -33.38 19.04
N ILE A 480 -31.32 -32.56 18.98
CA ILE A 480 -31.93 -31.89 20.16
C ILE A 480 -33.44 -32.09 20.24
N LYS A 481 -33.95 -33.05 19.47
CA LYS A 481 -35.38 -33.37 19.34
C LYS A 481 -36.08 -33.69 20.66
N ASP A 482 -35.36 -34.25 21.62
CA ASP A 482 -35.88 -34.55 22.97
C ASP A 482 -36.16 -33.27 23.80
N THR A 483 -35.66 -32.13 23.36
CA THR A 483 -35.90 -30.82 23.97
C THR A 483 -37.02 -30.02 23.30
N TYR A 484 -37.72 -30.61 22.32
CA TYR A 484 -38.83 -29.96 21.63
C TYR A 484 -39.95 -29.56 22.60
N GLY A 485 -40.44 -28.33 22.49
CA GLY A 485 -41.45 -27.77 23.39
C GLY A 485 -40.92 -27.32 24.77
N LYS A 486 -39.60 -27.35 24.98
CA LYS A 486 -38.95 -26.85 26.21
C LYS A 486 -38.32 -25.49 25.97
N THR A 487 -38.42 -24.63 26.98
CA THR A 487 -37.77 -23.31 26.95
C THR A 487 -36.28 -23.41 27.26
N ILE A 488 -35.52 -22.46 26.72
CA ILE A 488 -34.11 -22.21 27.05
C ILE A 488 -33.90 -20.81 27.64
N ASP A 489 -34.97 -20.07 27.90
CA ASP A 489 -34.89 -18.69 28.39
C ASP A 489 -34.63 -18.69 29.90
N ALA A 490 -33.35 -18.72 30.29
CA ALA A 490 -32.95 -18.79 31.70
C ALA A 490 -32.45 -17.45 32.26
N THR A 491 -31.52 -16.81 31.55
CA THR A 491 -30.85 -15.57 31.98
C THR A 491 -30.83 -14.55 30.86
N ASP A 492 -30.20 -13.39 31.07
CA ASP A 492 -30.07 -12.36 30.04
C ASP A 492 -29.35 -12.90 28.80
N PHE A 493 -29.69 -12.40 27.63
CA PHE A 493 -28.90 -12.57 26.42
C PHE A 493 -27.68 -11.62 26.47
N VAL A 494 -26.48 -12.18 26.35
CA VAL A 494 -25.21 -11.49 26.57
C VAL A 494 -24.22 -11.87 25.47
N ILE A 495 -23.45 -10.87 25.02
CA ILE A 495 -22.29 -11.06 24.16
C ILE A 495 -21.03 -10.70 24.95
N GLY A 496 -19.99 -11.51 24.89
CA GLY A 496 -18.72 -11.28 25.58
C GLY A 496 -18.64 -11.83 27.01
N ALA A 497 -19.73 -12.39 27.53
CA ALA A 497 -19.82 -13.08 28.83
C ALA A 497 -21.04 -14.01 28.89
N ASP A 498 -21.15 -14.78 29.97
CA ASP A 498 -22.34 -15.59 30.23
C ASP A 498 -23.52 -14.74 30.76
N GLY A 499 -24.69 -15.36 30.93
CA GLY A 499 -25.89 -14.66 31.42
C GLY A 499 -25.76 -14.07 32.83
N ASN A 500 -24.84 -14.60 33.65
CA ASN A 500 -24.47 -14.05 34.96
C ASN A 500 -23.33 -13.02 34.89
N LYS A 501 -22.89 -12.67 33.67
CA LYS A 501 -21.81 -11.73 33.37
C LYS A 501 -20.44 -12.23 33.86
N THR A 502 -20.27 -13.53 34.00
CA THR A 502 -19.01 -14.21 34.31
C THR A 502 -18.52 -14.97 33.08
N GLN A 503 -17.37 -15.64 33.17
CA GLN A 503 -16.79 -16.42 32.07
C GLN A 503 -16.60 -15.60 30.77
N GLY A 504 -16.18 -14.34 30.92
CA GLY A 504 -16.00 -13.43 29.80
C GLY A 504 -14.98 -13.89 28.76
N ILE A 505 -15.10 -13.39 27.53
CA ILE A 505 -14.09 -13.56 26.49
C ILE A 505 -12.76 -12.96 26.96
N ASN A 506 -11.66 -13.69 26.79
CA ASN A 506 -10.32 -13.20 27.11
C ASN A 506 -9.91 -12.04 26.21
N ASP A 507 -9.90 -12.27 24.90
CA ASP A 507 -9.56 -11.28 23.88
C ASP A 507 -10.10 -11.78 22.52
N ALA A 508 -11.03 -11.06 21.91
CA ALA A 508 -11.57 -11.39 20.59
C ALA A 508 -12.32 -10.23 19.95
N TYR A 509 -12.56 -10.38 18.64
CA TYR A 509 -13.37 -9.47 17.84
C TYR A 509 -14.66 -10.15 17.39
N LEU A 510 -15.76 -9.40 17.41
CA LEU A 510 -17.02 -9.81 16.81
C LEU A 510 -17.48 -8.77 15.81
N ASP A 511 -18.08 -9.24 14.74
CA ASP A 511 -18.64 -8.38 13.71
C ASP A 511 -19.95 -8.97 13.19
N GLU A 512 -20.84 -8.11 12.71
CA GLU A 512 -22.00 -8.51 11.92
C GLU A 512 -22.93 -9.55 12.61
N VAL A 513 -23.14 -9.39 13.93
CA VAL A 513 -23.90 -10.35 14.75
C VAL A 513 -25.39 -10.28 14.43
N ARG A 514 -26.01 -11.42 14.14
CA ARG A 514 -27.45 -11.54 13.85
C ARG A 514 -28.11 -12.62 14.69
N VAL A 515 -29.34 -12.35 15.11
CA VAL A 515 -30.23 -13.34 15.73
C VAL A 515 -31.53 -13.43 14.93
N MET A 516 -31.91 -14.66 14.56
CA MET A 516 -33.07 -14.98 13.74
C MET A 516 -34.07 -15.84 14.51
N LYS A 517 -35.38 -15.63 14.33
CA LYS A 517 -36.50 -16.50 14.77
C LYS A 517 -36.86 -17.58 13.75
N ARG A 518 -35.87 -17.98 12.95
CA ARG A 518 -35.93 -19.06 11.96
C ARG A 518 -34.50 -19.51 11.67
N LEU A 519 -34.38 -20.60 10.94
CA LEU A 519 -33.09 -21.11 10.47
C LEU A 519 -32.56 -20.30 9.29
N PHE A 520 -31.24 -20.20 9.18
CA PHE A 520 -30.57 -19.79 7.94
C PHE A 520 -30.60 -20.94 6.93
N THR A 521 -30.86 -20.62 5.67
CA THR A 521 -30.66 -21.53 4.54
C THR A 521 -29.20 -21.51 4.08
N GLU A 522 -28.71 -22.59 3.45
CA GLU A 522 -27.35 -22.63 2.87
C GLU A 522 -27.09 -21.46 1.91
N THR A 523 -28.08 -21.10 1.08
CA THR A 523 -27.98 -19.93 0.19
C THR A 523 -27.80 -18.61 0.96
N GLU A 524 -28.48 -18.44 2.09
CA GLU A 524 -28.29 -17.23 2.90
C GLU A 524 -26.93 -17.20 3.58
N ILE A 525 -26.46 -18.35 4.11
CA ILE A 525 -25.11 -18.46 4.68
C ILE A 525 -24.08 -18.04 3.63
N ASP A 526 -24.19 -18.55 2.41
CA ASP A 526 -23.33 -18.19 1.29
C ASP A 526 -23.38 -16.70 0.96
N ASN A 527 -24.57 -16.10 0.95
CA ASN A 527 -24.76 -14.69 0.65
C ASN A 527 -24.14 -13.76 1.70
N TYR A 528 -24.10 -14.18 2.97
CA TYR A 528 -23.46 -13.42 4.04
C TYR A 528 -21.95 -13.70 4.17
N TYR A 529 -21.45 -14.79 3.61
CA TYR A 529 -20.05 -15.19 3.71
C TYR A 529 -19.22 -14.83 2.48
N LEU A 530 -19.64 -15.26 1.29
CA LEU A 530 -18.81 -15.28 0.09
C LEU A 530 -18.38 -13.90 -0.43
N PRO A 531 -19.26 -12.86 -0.44
CA PRO A 531 -18.85 -11.53 -0.92
C PRO A 531 -17.67 -10.97 -0.12
N TYR A 532 -17.72 -11.11 1.20
CA TYR A 532 -16.69 -10.60 2.11
C TYR A 532 -15.44 -11.47 2.07
N ARG A 533 -15.59 -12.80 2.02
CA ARG A 533 -14.44 -13.70 1.83
C ARG A 533 -13.67 -13.37 0.56
N LEU A 534 -14.37 -13.11 -0.55
CA LEU A 534 -13.76 -12.71 -1.81
C LEU A 534 -13.06 -11.36 -1.69
N LYS A 535 -13.70 -10.36 -1.06
CA LYS A 535 -13.12 -9.02 -0.82
C LYS A 535 -11.85 -9.10 0.04
N MET A 536 -11.88 -9.86 1.13
CA MET A 536 -10.72 -10.07 2.02
C MET A 536 -9.55 -10.72 1.28
N LYS A 537 -9.79 -11.82 0.56
CA LYS A 537 -8.73 -12.48 -0.23
C LYS A 537 -8.18 -11.56 -1.32
N LEU A 538 -9.03 -10.79 -1.99
CA LEU A 538 -8.57 -9.79 -2.96
C LEU A 538 -7.67 -8.75 -2.32
N ALA A 539 -8.04 -8.20 -1.15
CA ALA A 539 -7.25 -7.21 -0.44
C ALA A 539 -5.90 -7.78 0.01
N GLU A 540 -5.92 -8.94 0.67
CA GLU A 540 -4.73 -9.68 1.11
C GLU A 540 -3.77 -9.91 -0.07
N TYR A 541 -4.28 -10.47 -1.16
CA TYR A 541 -3.46 -10.86 -2.30
C TYR A 541 -2.97 -9.66 -3.12
N THR A 542 -3.76 -8.58 -3.18
CA THR A 542 -3.32 -7.32 -3.79
C THR A 542 -2.19 -6.71 -2.97
N GLN A 543 -2.26 -6.75 -1.64
CA GLN A 543 -1.17 -6.30 -0.79
C GLN A 543 0.09 -7.12 -1.04
N ILE A 544 -0.02 -8.45 -1.06
CA ILE A 544 1.13 -9.33 -1.31
C ILE A 544 1.72 -9.10 -2.71
N LEU A 545 0.89 -8.88 -3.72
CA LEU A 545 1.36 -8.51 -5.06
C LEU A 545 2.13 -7.18 -5.06
N ASN A 546 1.66 -6.18 -4.32
CA ASN A 546 2.33 -4.88 -4.22
C ASN A 546 3.68 -5.01 -3.51
N ASP A 547 3.74 -5.72 -2.39
CA ASP A 547 4.98 -5.99 -1.66
C ASP A 547 6.00 -6.74 -2.54
N ALA A 548 5.52 -7.66 -3.39
CA ALA A 548 6.36 -8.38 -4.35
C ALA A 548 6.92 -7.49 -5.46
N LYS A 549 6.13 -6.52 -5.95
CA LYS A 549 6.59 -5.51 -6.93
C LYS A 549 7.71 -4.64 -6.36
N GLU A 550 7.69 -4.35 -5.07
CA GLU A 550 8.72 -3.55 -4.41
C GLU A 550 10.00 -4.36 -4.08
N SER A 551 9.86 -5.66 -3.81
CA SER A 551 10.96 -6.54 -3.38
C SER A 551 11.76 -7.18 -4.51
N GLY A 552 11.45 -6.87 -5.78
CA GLY A 552 12.16 -7.41 -6.94
C GLY A 552 11.82 -8.88 -7.25
N TYR A 553 10.60 -9.31 -6.94
CA TYR A 553 10.08 -10.64 -7.27
C TYR A 553 10.01 -10.87 -8.79
N GLU A 554 9.89 -12.14 -9.21
CA GLU A 554 9.93 -12.51 -10.63
C GLU A 554 8.78 -11.84 -11.43
N GLN A 555 9.14 -11.00 -12.41
CA GLN A 555 8.17 -10.16 -13.13
C GLN A 555 7.09 -10.96 -13.87
N GLU A 556 7.41 -12.15 -14.37
CA GLU A 556 6.44 -13.00 -15.05
C GLU A 556 5.34 -13.49 -14.09
N LYS A 557 5.71 -13.88 -12.87
CA LYS A 557 4.77 -14.27 -11.81
C LYS A 557 3.92 -13.09 -11.33
N ILE A 558 4.53 -11.91 -11.19
CA ILE A 558 3.80 -10.66 -10.88
C ILE A 558 2.70 -10.44 -11.93
N ASN A 559 3.05 -10.52 -13.22
CA ASN A 559 2.11 -10.26 -14.31
C ASN A 559 0.97 -11.30 -14.36
N GLU A 560 1.26 -12.58 -14.13
CA GLU A 560 0.24 -13.64 -14.11
C GLU A 560 -0.73 -13.44 -12.93
N PHE A 561 -0.18 -13.17 -11.73
CA PHE A 561 -1.00 -13.01 -10.54
C PHE A 561 -1.85 -11.73 -10.59
N GLU A 562 -1.25 -10.63 -11.02
CA GLU A 562 -1.94 -9.36 -11.26
C GLU A 562 -3.09 -9.49 -12.26
N LYS A 563 -2.88 -10.25 -13.34
CA LYS A 563 -3.93 -10.53 -14.31
C LYS A 563 -5.13 -11.22 -13.67
N VAL A 564 -4.91 -12.24 -12.84
CA VAL A 564 -6.00 -12.94 -12.17
C VAL A 564 -6.70 -12.04 -11.15
N ILE A 565 -5.95 -11.25 -10.37
CA ILE A 565 -6.53 -10.26 -9.44
C ILE A 565 -7.45 -9.30 -10.21
N ASN A 566 -7.01 -8.75 -11.34
CA ASN A 566 -7.80 -7.83 -12.16
C ASN A 566 -9.07 -8.50 -12.71
N GLU A 567 -8.95 -9.70 -13.29
CA GLU A 567 -10.10 -10.46 -13.81
C GLU A 567 -11.14 -10.78 -12.72
N VAL A 568 -10.67 -11.11 -11.51
CA VAL A 568 -11.55 -11.37 -10.37
C VAL A 568 -12.19 -10.07 -9.87
N ASN A 569 -11.43 -8.98 -9.80
CA ASN A 569 -11.90 -7.68 -9.35
C ASN A 569 -12.97 -7.09 -10.28
N GLU A 570 -12.87 -7.33 -11.60
CA GLU A 570 -13.90 -6.96 -12.59
C GLU A 570 -15.18 -7.81 -12.46
N ALA A 571 -15.04 -9.10 -12.17
CA ALA A 571 -16.18 -10.03 -12.13
C ALA A 571 -16.97 -9.98 -10.82
N LYS A 572 -16.35 -9.58 -9.70
CA LYS A 572 -16.90 -9.72 -8.35
C LYS A 572 -18.26 -9.05 -8.15
N ASP A 573 -18.48 -7.85 -8.70
CA ASP A 573 -19.66 -7.02 -8.45
C ASP A 573 -20.97 -7.61 -9.02
N SER A 574 -20.86 -8.54 -9.97
CA SER A 574 -22.00 -9.17 -10.65
C SER A 574 -22.14 -10.67 -10.37
N ALA A 575 -21.24 -11.23 -9.55
CA ALA A 575 -21.16 -12.66 -9.28
C ALA A 575 -22.28 -13.12 -8.33
N ASP A 576 -22.97 -14.22 -8.68
CA ASP A 576 -23.78 -14.97 -7.72
C ASP A 576 -22.90 -15.86 -6.81
N SER A 577 -23.47 -16.50 -5.79
CA SER A 577 -22.74 -17.32 -4.82
C SER A 577 -21.89 -18.41 -5.50
N ALA A 578 -22.42 -19.08 -6.53
CA ALA A 578 -21.72 -20.10 -7.28
C ALA A 578 -20.51 -19.53 -8.05
N THR A 579 -20.67 -18.34 -8.63
CA THR A 579 -19.61 -17.62 -9.32
C THR A 579 -18.56 -17.09 -8.34
N MET A 580 -18.96 -16.56 -7.19
CA MET A 580 -18.03 -16.10 -6.16
C MET A 580 -17.14 -17.22 -5.64
N ARG A 581 -17.69 -18.43 -5.40
CA ARG A 581 -16.87 -19.61 -5.04
C ARG A 581 -15.81 -19.90 -6.11
N LYS A 582 -16.17 -19.84 -7.40
CA LYS A 582 -15.22 -20.02 -8.51
C LYS A 582 -14.17 -18.91 -8.57
N LEU A 583 -14.54 -17.66 -8.29
CA LEU A 583 -13.62 -16.54 -8.25
C LEU A 583 -12.64 -16.65 -7.08
N ILE A 584 -13.13 -16.97 -5.87
CA ILE A 584 -12.31 -17.24 -4.67
C ILE A 584 -11.31 -18.35 -4.95
N LYS A 585 -11.79 -19.44 -5.56
CA LYS A 585 -10.95 -20.57 -5.97
C LYS A 585 -9.90 -20.12 -6.97
N LYS A 586 -10.28 -19.51 -8.09
CA LYS A 586 -9.37 -18.98 -9.11
C LYS A 586 -8.28 -18.07 -8.52
N LEU A 587 -8.69 -17.17 -7.62
CA LEU A 587 -7.80 -16.24 -6.94
C LEU A 587 -6.81 -16.97 -6.01
N THR A 588 -7.29 -17.92 -5.20
CA THR A 588 -6.46 -18.75 -4.32
C THR A 588 -5.46 -19.58 -5.11
N LEU A 589 -5.89 -20.19 -6.21
CA LEU A 589 -5.02 -20.97 -7.08
C LEU A 589 -3.94 -20.15 -7.77
N ALA A 590 -4.25 -18.91 -8.18
CA ALA A 590 -3.26 -18.01 -8.74
C ALA A 590 -2.24 -17.55 -7.70
N PHE A 591 -2.68 -17.34 -6.45
CA PHE A 591 -1.79 -17.03 -5.34
C PHE A 591 -0.88 -18.19 -4.99
N ASP A 592 -1.42 -19.42 -4.93
CA ASP A 592 -0.61 -20.61 -4.67
C ASP A 592 0.54 -20.73 -5.70
N ARG A 593 0.24 -20.51 -7.00
CA ARG A 593 1.28 -20.47 -8.04
C ARG A 593 2.26 -19.31 -7.86
N PHE A 594 1.76 -18.15 -7.47
CA PHE A 594 2.57 -16.97 -7.22
C PHE A 594 3.60 -17.18 -6.10
N GLN A 595 3.22 -17.93 -5.05
CA GLN A 595 4.06 -18.25 -3.90
C GLN A 595 5.14 -19.32 -4.18
N ILE A 596 5.07 -20.02 -5.32
CA ILE A 596 6.08 -21.02 -5.67
C ILE A 596 7.44 -20.32 -5.88
N THR A 597 8.35 -20.53 -4.94
CA THR A 597 9.70 -19.93 -4.95
C THR A 597 10.70 -20.72 -5.80
N GLU A 598 10.50 -22.04 -5.90
CA GLU A 598 11.25 -22.94 -6.78
C GLU A 598 10.30 -23.63 -7.76
N THR A 599 10.57 -23.51 -9.06
CA THR A 599 9.80 -24.21 -10.08
C THR A 599 10.26 -25.67 -10.15
N PRO A 600 9.37 -26.67 -9.96
CA PRO A 600 9.75 -28.07 -10.08
C PRO A 600 10.09 -28.44 -11.53
N ILE A 601 11.04 -29.35 -11.70
CA ILE A 601 11.46 -29.94 -12.98
C ILE A 601 10.33 -30.80 -13.56
N VAL A 602 9.65 -31.53 -12.66
CA VAL A 602 8.45 -32.32 -12.95
C VAL A 602 7.47 -32.12 -11.81
N SER A 603 6.21 -31.82 -12.13
CA SER A 603 5.10 -31.85 -11.18
C SER A 603 4.08 -32.86 -11.69
N PHE A 604 3.58 -33.75 -10.84
CA PHE A 604 2.51 -34.69 -11.21
C PHE A 604 1.60 -34.99 -10.02
N GLN A 605 0.40 -35.49 -10.29
CA GLN A 605 -0.59 -35.81 -9.25
C GLN A 605 -0.67 -37.33 -9.03
N VAL A 606 -1.03 -37.76 -7.82
CA VAL A 606 -1.21 -39.17 -7.47
C VAL A 606 -2.54 -39.36 -6.74
N LEU A 607 -3.41 -40.22 -7.29
CA LEU A 607 -4.75 -40.52 -6.76
C LEU A 607 -4.95 -42.05 -6.73
N ALA A 608 -5.01 -42.66 -5.54
CA ALA A 608 -5.26 -44.10 -5.38
C ALA A 608 -6.69 -44.38 -4.91
N ASP A 609 -7.20 -45.59 -5.15
CA ASP A 609 -8.47 -46.09 -4.58
C ASP A 609 -9.67 -45.17 -4.87
N VAL A 610 -9.76 -44.72 -6.13
CA VAL A 610 -10.83 -43.84 -6.62
C VAL A 610 -12.19 -44.54 -6.58
N HIS A 611 -12.22 -45.85 -6.81
CA HIS A 611 -13.39 -46.71 -6.66
C HIS A 611 -14.67 -46.17 -7.31
N VAL A 612 -14.60 -45.84 -8.60
CA VAL A 612 -15.78 -45.46 -9.38
C VAL A 612 -16.80 -46.60 -9.32
N ASP A 613 -17.94 -46.35 -8.69
CA ASP A 613 -18.94 -47.38 -8.36
C ASP A 613 -20.22 -47.35 -9.19
N GLY A 614 -20.48 -46.24 -9.89
CA GLY A 614 -21.64 -46.09 -10.78
C GLY A 614 -21.28 -45.53 -12.15
N SER A 615 -22.31 -45.32 -12.98
CA SER A 615 -22.19 -44.73 -14.33
C SER A 615 -23.18 -43.59 -14.57
N ASP A 616 -24.09 -43.33 -13.63
CA ASP A 616 -25.03 -42.22 -13.65
C ASP A 616 -24.39 -40.90 -13.24
N ASP A 617 -24.91 -39.79 -13.76
CA ASP A 617 -24.37 -38.44 -13.50
C ASP A 617 -24.64 -37.96 -12.07
N THR A 618 -25.56 -38.61 -11.33
CA THR A 618 -25.82 -38.36 -9.92
C THR A 618 -24.91 -39.16 -8.98
N ASN A 619 -24.02 -39.98 -9.51
CA ASN A 619 -23.13 -40.81 -8.71
C ASN A 619 -22.05 -39.99 -8.01
N LYS A 620 -21.95 -40.15 -6.69
CA LYS A 620 -21.03 -39.36 -5.86
C LYS A 620 -19.55 -39.65 -6.14
N SER A 621 -19.15 -40.91 -6.35
CA SER A 621 -17.74 -41.25 -6.62
C SER A 621 -17.26 -40.68 -7.95
N ARG A 622 -18.13 -40.68 -8.98
CA ARG A 622 -17.89 -40.00 -10.26
C ARG A 622 -17.73 -38.50 -10.07
N GLN A 623 -18.66 -37.85 -9.37
CA GLN A 623 -18.63 -36.41 -9.17
C GLN A 623 -17.36 -35.97 -8.41
N ASN A 624 -16.97 -36.71 -7.37
CA ASN A 624 -15.75 -36.44 -6.61
C ASN A 624 -14.49 -36.44 -7.50
N LEU A 625 -14.36 -37.43 -8.40
CA LEU A 625 -13.24 -37.49 -9.35
C LEU A 625 -13.29 -36.34 -10.35
N ILE A 626 -14.48 -36.00 -10.86
CA ILE A 626 -14.68 -34.86 -11.76
C ILE A 626 -14.24 -33.55 -11.08
N ASP A 627 -14.73 -33.28 -9.87
CA ASP A 627 -14.40 -32.07 -9.11
C ASP A 627 -12.90 -31.96 -8.86
N THR A 628 -12.24 -33.08 -8.58
CA THR A 628 -10.80 -33.15 -8.35
C THR A 628 -10.00 -32.91 -9.63
N LEU A 629 -10.39 -33.50 -10.76
CA LEU A 629 -9.72 -33.27 -12.04
C LEU A 629 -9.92 -31.83 -12.53
N GLU A 630 -11.08 -31.23 -12.26
CA GLU A 630 -11.29 -29.79 -12.47
C GLU A 630 -10.36 -28.96 -11.58
N ASP A 631 -10.23 -29.29 -10.29
CA ASP A 631 -9.30 -28.63 -9.38
C ASP A 631 -7.86 -28.69 -9.90
N ILE A 632 -7.37 -29.90 -10.20
CA ILE A 632 -6.01 -30.13 -10.73
C ILE A 632 -5.78 -29.33 -12.02
N SER A 633 -6.75 -29.34 -12.94
CA SER A 633 -6.61 -28.65 -14.23
C SER A 633 -6.42 -27.14 -14.10
N VAL A 634 -6.82 -26.55 -12.97
CA VAL A 634 -6.67 -25.12 -12.68
C VAL A 634 -5.47 -24.85 -11.77
N LEU A 635 -5.19 -25.73 -10.81
CA LEU A 635 -4.04 -25.67 -9.91
C LEU A 635 -2.73 -25.76 -10.67
N ASP A 636 -2.59 -26.85 -11.42
CA ASP A 636 -1.39 -27.23 -12.14
C ASP A 636 -1.77 -27.63 -13.57
N PRO A 637 -2.17 -26.65 -14.41
CA PRO A 637 -2.51 -26.90 -15.82
C PRO A 637 -1.33 -27.47 -16.61
N THR A 638 -0.11 -27.30 -16.08
CA THR A 638 1.16 -27.81 -16.62
C THR A 638 1.60 -29.12 -15.98
N SER A 639 0.76 -29.75 -15.16
CA SER A 639 1.03 -31.04 -14.54
C SER A 639 1.51 -32.01 -15.62
N SER A 640 2.61 -32.69 -15.35
CA SER A 640 3.27 -33.60 -16.28
C SER A 640 2.52 -34.92 -16.40
N ALA A 641 1.82 -35.33 -15.33
CA ALA A 641 0.96 -36.51 -15.33
C ALA A 641 -0.05 -36.54 -14.16
N ILE A 642 -1.01 -37.48 -14.25
CA ILE A 642 -1.80 -37.97 -13.12
C ILE A 642 -1.59 -39.49 -13.03
N MET A 643 -1.06 -39.95 -11.91
CA MET A 643 -0.79 -41.35 -11.60
C MET A 643 -1.94 -41.93 -10.79
N PHE A 644 -2.40 -43.12 -11.15
CA PHE A 644 -3.45 -43.86 -10.45
C PHE A 644 -2.94 -45.23 -10.00
N PRO A 645 -2.43 -45.35 -8.74
CA PRO A 645 -1.91 -46.60 -8.17
C PRO A 645 -3.00 -47.66 -7.86
N GLY A 646 -3.90 -47.92 -8.81
CA GLY A 646 -4.91 -48.98 -8.74
C GLY A 646 -6.21 -48.63 -8.01
N ASP A 647 -7.14 -49.59 -8.07
CA ASP A 647 -8.52 -49.51 -7.56
C ASP A 647 -9.30 -48.32 -8.13
N ILE A 648 -9.18 -48.16 -9.45
CA ILE A 648 -9.92 -47.14 -10.21
C ILE A 648 -11.43 -47.43 -10.29
N THR A 649 -11.82 -48.68 -10.06
CA THR A 649 -13.22 -49.14 -10.02
C THR A 649 -13.57 -49.83 -8.69
N ASP A 650 -14.86 -49.90 -8.33
CA ASP A 650 -15.29 -50.58 -7.10
C ASP A 650 -15.45 -52.09 -7.27
N SER A 651 -15.61 -52.59 -8.49
CA SER A 651 -15.89 -54.02 -8.76
C SER A 651 -15.34 -54.56 -10.08
N GLY A 652 -14.54 -53.74 -10.79
CA GLY A 652 -13.96 -54.12 -12.06
C GLY A 652 -14.97 -54.16 -13.20
N SER A 653 -16.20 -53.66 -13.01
CA SER A 653 -17.30 -53.82 -13.96
C SER A 653 -17.00 -53.14 -15.31
N GLU A 654 -17.52 -53.64 -16.43
CA GLU A 654 -17.33 -52.99 -17.75
C GLU A 654 -17.88 -51.57 -17.75
N ALA A 655 -19.01 -51.35 -17.07
CA ALA A 655 -19.61 -50.03 -16.92
C ALA A 655 -18.78 -49.11 -16.02
N GLN A 656 -18.17 -49.62 -14.95
CA GLN A 656 -17.28 -48.85 -14.08
C GLN A 656 -15.97 -48.49 -14.78
N TYR A 657 -15.37 -49.41 -15.53
CA TYR A 657 -14.21 -49.10 -16.40
C TYR A 657 -14.58 -48.01 -17.39
N LYS A 658 -15.65 -48.21 -18.17
CA LYS A 658 -16.11 -47.21 -19.13
C LYS A 658 -16.40 -45.87 -18.46
N SER A 659 -17.00 -45.89 -17.28
CA SER A 659 -17.31 -44.73 -16.44
C SER A 659 -16.05 -43.94 -16.06
N PHE A 660 -15.02 -44.61 -15.53
CA PHE A 660 -13.73 -44.02 -15.21
C PHE A 660 -13.03 -43.47 -16.46
N TYR A 661 -12.86 -44.27 -17.51
CA TYR A 661 -12.14 -43.85 -18.72
C TYR A 661 -12.87 -42.74 -19.49
N ASN A 662 -14.20 -42.66 -19.45
CA ASN A 662 -14.94 -41.52 -19.99
C ASN A 662 -14.61 -40.21 -19.25
N ILE A 663 -14.38 -40.28 -17.93
CA ILE A 663 -13.96 -39.12 -17.15
C ILE A 663 -12.52 -38.75 -17.54
N ILE A 664 -11.60 -39.72 -17.59
CA ILE A 664 -10.21 -39.48 -17.99
C ILE A 664 -10.12 -38.90 -19.41
N GLU A 665 -10.89 -39.42 -20.37
CA GLU A 665 -10.93 -38.89 -21.74
C GLU A 665 -11.45 -37.44 -21.79
N LYS A 666 -12.42 -37.10 -20.93
CA LYS A 666 -12.95 -35.73 -20.83
C LYS A 666 -11.92 -34.75 -20.23
N TYR A 667 -11.09 -35.19 -19.29
CA TYR A 667 -10.09 -34.37 -18.60
C TYR A 667 -8.66 -34.74 -19.02
N ASN A 668 -8.40 -34.72 -20.33
CA ASN A 668 -7.13 -35.14 -20.94
C ASN A 668 -6.08 -34.02 -21.06
N PHE A 669 -6.12 -33.01 -20.18
CA PHE A 669 -5.18 -31.88 -20.20
C PHE A 669 -3.75 -32.31 -19.87
N THR A 670 -3.58 -33.46 -19.22
CA THR A 670 -2.28 -34.08 -18.92
C THR A 670 -2.35 -35.60 -19.10
N LYS A 671 -1.18 -36.25 -19.10
CA LYS A 671 -1.03 -37.69 -19.29
C LYS A 671 -1.53 -38.46 -18.06
N SER A 672 -2.35 -39.48 -18.25
CA SER A 672 -2.73 -40.40 -17.17
C SER A 672 -1.86 -41.66 -17.19
N ILE A 673 -1.38 -42.10 -16.02
CA ILE A 673 -0.59 -43.33 -15.86
C ILE A 673 -1.36 -44.25 -14.90
N ILE A 674 -1.99 -45.30 -15.41
CA ILE A 674 -3.03 -46.04 -14.67
C ILE A 674 -2.57 -47.46 -14.36
N ALA A 675 -2.49 -47.81 -13.08
CA ALA A 675 -2.27 -49.18 -12.61
C ALA A 675 -3.61 -49.90 -12.33
N LEU A 676 -3.53 -51.23 -12.21
CA LEU A 676 -4.61 -52.12 -11.81
C LEU A 676 -4.51 -52.40 -10.31
N GLY A 677 -5.61 -52.22 -9.59
CA GLY A 677 -5.78 -52.72 -8.24
C GLY A 677 -6.60 -54.01 -8.16
N ASN A 678 -6.78 -54.52 -6.94
CA ASN A 678 -7.50 -55.78 -6.76
C ASN A 678 -8.98 -55.65 -7.13
N HIS A 679 -9.61 -54.50 -6.88
CA HIS A 679 -10.99 -54.25 -7.30
C HIS A 679 -11.13 -54.14 -8.82
N ASP A 680 -10.07 -53.80 -9.55
CA ASP A 680 -10.10 -53.67 -11.01
C ASP A 680 -10.01 -55.00 -11.75
N VAL A 681 -9.34 -55.99 -11.13
CA VAL A 681 -9.12 -57.31 -11.73
C VAL A 681 -10.12 -58.36 -11.24
N ARG A 682 -10.66 -58.21 -10.03
CA ARG A 682 -11.67 -59.12 -9.48
C ARG A 682 -13.06 -58.76 -9.97
N TRP A 683 -13.81 -59.76 -10.42
CA TRP A 683 -15.18 -59.58 -10.90
C TRP A 683 -16.18 -60.29 -9.96
N LEU A 684 -17.12 -59.51 -9.39
CA LEU A 684 -18.36 -59.91 -8.71
C LEU A 684 -18.31 -61.09 -7.72
N CYS A 685 -18.08 -60.80 -6.43
CA CYS A 685 -18.31 -61.77 -5.35
C CYS A 685 -19.22 -61.33 -4.19
N SER A 686 -20.04 -60.29 -4.35
CA SER A 686 -20.94 -59.91 -3.27
C SER A 686 -22.23 -59.20 -3.72
N GLY A 687 -23.32 -59.96 -3.76
CA GLY A 687 -24.70 -59.48 -3.65
C GLY A 687 -25.36 -58.88 -4.90
N ASP A 688 -26.68 -59.02 -5.00
CA ASP A 688 -27.53 -58.51 -6.09
C ASP A 688 -27.38 -57.01 -6.35
N ASN A 689 -26.86 -56.25 -5.38
CA ASN A 689 -26.74 -54.79 -5.40
C ASN A 689 -25.53 -54.26 -6.20
N ARG A 690 -24.56 -55.11 -6.57
CA ARG A 690 -23.37 -54.71 -7.35
C ARG A 690 -23.41 -55.17 -8.82
N ASN A 691 -24.48 -55.86 -9.22
CA ASN A 691 -24.71 -56.27 -10.60
C ASN A 691 -25.53 -55.20 -11.33
N GLU A 692 -25.27 -55.01 -12.63
CA GLU A 692 -26.22 -54.27 -13.45
C GLU A 692 -27.61 -54.95 -13.40
N PRO A 693 -28.71 -54.18 -13.26
CA PRO A 693 -30.05 -54.74 -13.29
C PRO A 693 -30.28 -55.58 -14.56
N GLY A 694 -30.41 -56.90 -14.40
CA GLY A 694 -30.73 -57.84 -15.50
C GLY A 694 -29.55 -58.60 -16.11
N ALA A 695 -28.31 -58.38 -15.66
CA ALA A 695 -27.16 -59.13 -16.14
C ALA A 695 -26.91 -60.39 -15.28
N ASN A 696 -27.37 -61.56 -15.75
CA ASN A 696 -26.99 -62.86 -15.16
C ASN A 696 -25.53 -63.19 -15.53
N ILE A 697 -24.56 -62.74 -14.73
CA ILE A 697 -23.14 -62.98 -14.99
C ILE A 697 -22.61 -64.11 -14.07
N PRO A 698 -22.01 -65.18 -14.63
CA PRO A 698 -21.69 -66.38 -13.88
C PRO A 698 -20.42 -66.25 -13.01
N THR A 699 -20.63 -66.34 -11.69
CA THR A 699 -19.79 -66.96 -10.64
C THR A 699 -18.32 -66.52 -10.44
N CYS A 700 -18.00 -66.21 -9.18
CA CYS A 700 -16.71 -66.14 -8.46
C CYS A 700 -15.67 -67.23 -8.76
N LYS A 701 -15.34 -67.48 -10.01
CA LYS A 701 -14.35 -68.48 -10.36
C LYS A 701 -13.05 -67.77 -10.67
N TYR A 702 -12.07 -67.92 -9.78
CA TYR A 702 -10.70 -67.51 -10.03
C TYR A 702 -10.22 -67.93 -11.43
N GLY A 703 -9.54 -67.02 -12.14
CA GLY A 703 -9.05 -67.19 -13.50
C GLY A 703 -10.12 -67.03 -14.58
N THR A 704 -11.25 -66.38 -14.29
CA THR A 704 -12.34 -66.19 -15.27
C THR A 704 -12.69 -64.73 -15.55
N SER A 705 -12.13 -63.78 -14.79
CA SER A 705 -12.29 -62.35 -15.07
C SER A 705 -11.60 -61.96 -16.38
N PRO A 706 -12.28 -61.34 -17.35
CA PRO A 706 -11.67 -60.85 -18.59
C PRO A 706 -11.03 -59.46 -18.40
N PHE A 707 -10.40 -59.24 -17.24
CA PHE A 707 -9.84 -57.93 -16.88
C PHE A 707 -8.66 -57.56 -17.77
N LYS A 708 -7.90 -58.54 -18.29
CA LYS A 708 -6.78 -58.28 -19.20
C LYS A 708 -7.26 -57.64 -20.49
N GLU A 709 -8.23 -58.26 -21.14
CA GLU A 709 -8.83 -57.73 -22.37
C GLU A 709 -9.48 -56.38 -22.13
N ARG A 710 -10.12 -56.19 -20.97
CA ARG A 710 -10.74 -54.91 -20.61
C ARG A 710 -9.72 -53.80 -20.38
N TYR A 711 -8.69 -54.07 -19.57
CA TYR A 711 -7.63 -53.11 -19.30
C TYR A 711 -6.91 -52.72 -20.58
N LEU A 712 -6.52 -53.69 -21.42
CA LEU A 712 -5.90 -53.39 -22.71
C LEU A 712 -6.85 -52.59 -23.63
N LYS A 713 -8.14 -52.91 -23.67
CA LYS A 713 -9.13 -52.18 -24.48
C LYS A 713 -9.19 -50.69 -24.12
N TYR A 714 -9.15 -50.34 -22.84
CA TYR A 714 -9.33 -48.95 -22.39
C TYR A 714 -8.00 -48.22 -22.14
N ASN A 715 -6.96 -48.92 -21.67
CA ASN A 715 -5.71 -48.29 -21.23
C ASN A 715 -4.65 -48.15 -22.33
N THR A 716 -4.72 -48.93 -23.43
CA THR A 716 -3.72 -48.87 -24.53
C THR A 716 -3.38 -47.44 -25.01
N PRO A 717 -4.35 -46.49 -25.12
CA PRO A 717 -4.03 -45.11 -25.49
C PRO A 717 -3.05 -44.37 -24.55
N TYR A 718 -2.85 -44.88 -23.33
CA TYR A 718 -2.05 -44.26 -22.28
C TYR A 718 -0.71 -44.99 -21.99
N MET A 719 -0.40 -46.06 -22.73
CA MET A 719 0.77 -46.94 -22.47
C MET A 719 1.91 -46.83 -23.51
N ASP A 720 2.10 -45.66 -24.13
CA ASP A 720 3.22 -45.34 -25.04
C ASP A 720 3.54 -46.39 -26.12
N GLY A 721 2.49 -46.99 -26.69
CA GLY A 721 2.62 -47.97 -27.77
C GLY A 721 2.71 -49.42 -27.32
N THR A 722 2.67 -49.70 -26.01
CA THR A 722 2.47 -51.05 -25.47
C THR A 722 1.04 -51.51 -25.75
N THR A 723 0.86 -52.69 -26.37
CA THR A 723 -0.47 -53.17 -26.82
C THR A 723 -0.89 -54.54 -26.29
N ASP A 724 0.05 -55.34 -25.81
CA ASP A 724 -0.17 -56.75 -25.44
C ASP A 724 0.34 -57.12 -24.04
N GLN A 725 0.85 -56.16 -23.27
CA GLN A 725 1.34 -56.33 -21.91
C GLN A 725 0.51 -55.48 -20.92
N LEU A 726 0.38 -55.98 -19.68
CA LEU A 726 -0.33 -55.26 -18.61
C LEU A 726 0.60 -54.31 -17.85
N TYR A 727 1.91 -54.43 -18.02
CA TYR A 727 2.93 -53.60 -17.41
C TYR A 727 3.62 -52.81 -18.53
N PHE A 728 4.06 -51.60 -18.22
CA PHE A 728 4.65 -50.68 -19.18
C PHE A 728 5.45 -49.60 -18.45
N ASP A 729 6.33 -48.92 -19.18
CA ASP A 729 7.01 -47.73 -18.72
C ASP A 729 6.76 -46.55 -19.66
N THR A 730 7.00 -45.35 -19.15
CA THR A 730 6.90 -44.09 -19.88
C THR A 730 8.00 -43.15 -19.38
N TRP A 731 8.45 -42.27 -20.27
CA TRP A 731 9.40 -41.22 -19.94
C TRP A 731 8.71 -39.86 -19.99
N ILE A 732 8.85 -39.09 -18.91
CA ILE A 732 8.25 -37.75 -18.79
C ILE A 732 9.32 -36.80 -18.30
N ASN A 733 9.64 -35.77 -19.09
CA ASN A 733 10.71 -34.80 -18.83
C ASN A 733 12.04 -35.45 -18.40
N ASN A 734 12.42 -36.54 -19.09
CA ASN A 734 13.58 -37.39 -18.79
C ASN A 734 13.52 -38.18 -17.47
N TYR A 735 12.40 -38.23 -16.74
CA TYR A 735 12.22 -39.13 -15.60
C TYR A 735 11.47 -40.38 -16.00
N HIS A 736 11.85 -41.50 -15.38
CA HIS A 736 11.33 -42.82 -15.70
C HIS A 736 10.13 -43.15 -14.81
N PHE A 737 8.99 -43.48 -15.44
CA PHE A 737 7.77 -43.89 -14.77
C PHE A 737 7.44 -45.33 -15.16
N ILE A 738 7.30 -46.21 -14.18
CA ILE A 738 7.12 -47.65 -14.40
C ILE A 738 5.82 -48.09 -13.73
N THR A 739 4.97 -48.79 -14.48
CA THR A 739 3.72 -49.37 -13.98
C THR A 739 3.83 -50.88 -13.89
N LEU A 740 3.72 -51.41 -12.67
CA LEU A 740 3.66 -52.83 -12.39
C LEU A 740 2.22 -53.22 -12.06
N ASN A 741 1.73 -54.28 -12.68
CA ASN A 741 0.34 -54.71 -12.54
C ASN A 741 0.23 -56.19 -12.20
N THR A 742 -0.79 -56.53 -11.40
CA THR A 742 -1.13 -57.92 -11.17
C THR A 742 -1.60 -58.59 -12.46
N GLU A 743 -1.04 -59.76 -12.77
CA GLU A 743 -1.37 -60.50 -14.00
C GLU A 743 -2.41 -61.60 -13.76
N LYS A 744 -3.01 -61.64 -12.57
CA LYS A 744 -4.05 -62.58 -12.17
C LYS A 744 -5.17 -61.87 -11.42
N ASP A 745 -6.39 -62.38 -11.55
CA ASP A 745 -7.62 -61.89 -10.89
C ASP A 745 -7.70 -62.35 -9.43
N LEU A 746 -6.63 -62.10 -8.68
CA LEU A 746 -6.56 -62.37 -7.24
C LEU A 746 -7.44 -61.38 -6.47
N LYS A 747 -7.99 -61.84 -5.34
CA LYS A 747 -9.00 -61.09 -4.59
C LYS A 747 -8.40 -59.84 -3.94
N ASP A 748 -7.26 -59.98 -3.27
CA ASP A 748 -6.65 -58.90 -2.49
C ASP A 748 -5.10 -58.83 -2.68
N ASN A 749 -4.43 -59.90 -3.16
CA ASN A 749 -2.97 -59.88 -3.43
C ASN A 749 -2.59 -59.54 -4.90
N ALA A 750 -1.33 -59.15 -5.12
CA ALA A 750 -0.73 -59.05 -6.45
C ALA A 750 0.02 -60.33 -6.88
N TYR A 751 0.02 -60.62 -8.19
CA TYR A 751 0.91 -61.61 -8.80
C TYR A 751 1.70 -61.00 -9.95
N LEU A 752 3.03 -61.07 -9.87
CA LEU A 752 3.97 -60.64 -10.90
C LEU A 752 4.58 -61.89 -11.57
N SER A 753 4.53 -62.01 -12.89
CA SER A 753 5.19 -63.12 -13.58
C SER A 753 6.71 -62.94 -13.63
N ASN A 754 7.44 -64.03 -13.86
CA ASN A 754 8.88 -63.96 -14.15
C ASN A 754 9.18 -63.13 -15.40
N GLU A 755 8.24 -63.06 -16.36
CA GLU A 755 8.38 -62.24 -17.57
C GLU A 755 8.35 -60.76 -17.21
N GLN A 756 7.39 -60.32 -16.39
CA GLN A 756 7.31 -58.96 -15.87
C GLN A 756 8.53 -58.57 -15.02
N LEU A 757 8.99 -59.46 -14.12
CA LEU A 757 10.18 -59.19 -13.31
C LEU A 757 11.47 -59.11 -14.13
N ASN A 758 11.60 -59.95 -15.17
CA ASN A 758 12.75 -59.88 -16.07
C ASN A 758 12.69 -58.64 -16.97
N TRP A 759 11.49 -58.24 -17.42
CA TRP A 759 11.27 -56.99 -18.12
C TRP A 759 11.68 -55.79 -17.25
N LEU A 760 11.26 -55.76 -15.98
CA LEU A 760 11.64 -54.69 -15.05
C LEU A 760 13.16 -54.57 -14.89
N LYS A 761 13.88 -55.69 -14.74
CA LYS A 761 15.36 -55.69 -14.67
C LYS A 761 16.03 -55.03 -15.87
N GLU A 762 15.43 -55.17 -17.04
CA GLU A 762 15.97 -54.60 -18.27
C GLU A 762 15.59 -53.14 -18.45
N VAL A 763 14.38 -52.75 -18.06
CA VAL A 763 13.86 -51.38 -18.22
C VAL A 763 14.44 -50.44 -17.17
N ILE A 764 14.44 -50.82 -15.89
CA ILE A 764 14.84 -49.93 -14.79
C ILE A 764 16.29 -49.42 -14.86
N LYS A 765 17.17 -50.10 -15.62
CA LYS A 765 18.57 -49.70 -15.81
C LYS A 765 18.77 -48.58 -16.84
N GLU A 766 17.75 -48.32 -17.66
CA GLU A 766 17.82 -47.32 -18.73
C GLU A 766 17.93 -45.93 -18.13
N ASP A 767 19.03 -45.20 -18.42
CA ASP A 767 19.36 -43.87 -17.87
C ASP A 767 19.19 -43.73 -16.33
N ALA A 768 19.42 -44.82 -15.59
CA ALA A 768 19.40 -44.80 -14.14
C ALA A 768 20.67 -44.15 -13.57
N HIS A 769 20.49 -43.10 -12.78
CA HIS A 769 21.54 -42.45 -12.00
C HIS A 769 21.13 -42.39 -10.54
N SER A 770 22.10 -42.48 -9.62
CA SER A 770 21.82 -42.52 -8.17
C SER A 770 21.25 -41.20 -7.63
N ASP A 771 21.47 -40.09 -8.34
CA ASP A 771 21.00 -38.74 -8.01
C ASP A 771 19.68 -38.38 -8.70
N LYS A 772 19.02 -39.33 -9.35
CA LYS A 772 17.82 -39.08 -10.16
C LYS A 772 16.70 -40.08 -9.82
N PRO A 773 15.55 -39.65 -9.27
CA PRO A 773 14.46 -40.55 -8.90
C PRO A 773 13.90 -41.36 -10.09
N ILE A 774 13.46 -42.58 -9.76
CA ILE A 774 12.67 -43.45 -10.65
C ILE A 774 11.30 -43.63 -10.01
N PHE A 775 10.22 -43.33 -10.72
CA PHE A 775 8.87 -43.41 -10.19
C PHE A 775 8.22 -44.74 -10.58
N ILE A 776 7.72 -45.47 -9.59
CA ILE A 776 7.10 -46.78 -9.79
C ILE A 776 5.71 -46.74 -9.17
N GLN A 777 4.72 -47.36 -9.82
CA GLN A 777 3.43 -47.64 -9.19
C GLN A 777 3.11 -49.13 -9.21
N ILE A 778 2.56 -49.60 -8.10
CA ILE A 778 1.96 -50.92 -7.92
C ILE A 778 0.89 -50.80 -6.85
N HIS A 779 -0.27 -51.43 -7.02
CA HIS A 779 -1.38 -51.20 -6.10
C HIS A 779 -1.13 -51.74 -4.69
N GLN A 780 -0.79 -53.03 -4.56
CA GLN A 780 -0.48 -53.65 -3.26
C GLN A 780 0.86 -53.17 -2.71
N THR A 781 0.89 -52.89 -1.41
CA THR A 781 2.10 -52.47 -0.70
C THR A 781 3.00 -53.64 -0.27
N PHE A 782 4.20 -53.31 0.23
CA PHE A 782 5.20 -54.28 0.70
C PHE A 782 4.98 -54.64 2.18
N ALA A 783 5.57 -55.74 2.62
CA ALA A 783 5.56 -56.09 4.03
C ALA A 783 6.26 -54.99 4.87
N ASN A 784 5.60 -54.56 5.95
CA ASN A 784 6.03 -53.52 6.89
C ASN A 784 5.95 -52.07 6.40
N THR A 785 5.36 -51.81 5.23
CA THR A 785 5.14 -50.44 4.72
C THR A 785 3.68 -49.99 4.85
N ALA A 786 3.04 -50.41 5.94
CA ALA A 786 1.69 -50.01 6.35
C ALA A 786 1.57 -50.06 7.89
N ASP A 787 0.61 -49.32 8.45
CA ASP A 787 0.46 -49.10 9.89
C ASP A 787 -0.42 -50.15 10.60
N HIS A 788 -0.98 -51.12 9.87
CA HIS A 788 -1.80 -52.20 10.43
C HIS A 788 -1.50 -53.59 9.83
N GLU A 789 -1.49 -54.62 10.68
CA GLU A 789 -0.85 -55.93 10.39
C GLU A 789 -1.69 -56.93 9.56
N SER A 790 -2.95 -56.63 9.21
CA SER A 790 -3.82 -57.54 8.43
C SER A 790 -4.06 -57.06 7.00
N LEU A 791 -3.01 -57.02 6.19
CA LEU A 791 -3.06 -56.57 4.79
C LEU A 791 -2.66 -57.68 3.83
N ASP A 792 -3.32 -57.69 2.67
CA ASP A 792 -2.97 -58.56 1.57
C ASP A 792 -1.91 -57.87 0.69
N LEU A 793 -0.67 -58.32 0.83
CA LEU A 793 0.50 -57.68 0.24
C LEU A 793 0.80 -58.19 -1.18
N ILE A 794 1.90 -57.69 -1.75
CA ILE A 794 2.56 -58.32 -2.90
C ILE A 794 2.85 -59.77 -2.51
N GLY A 795 2.40 -60.75 -3.30
CA GLY A 795 2.45 -62.16 -2.93
C GLY A 795 3.86 -62.77 -2.92
N GLU A 796 4.00 -64.03 -3.32
CA GLU A 796 5.28 -64.77 -3.30
C GLU A 796 6.43 -64.11 -4.10
N GLN A 797 6.14 -63.08 -4.90
CA GLN A 797 7.13 -62.36 -5.72
C GLN A 797 7.74 -61.12 -5.07
N GLU A 798 7.26 -60.73 -3.88
CA GLU A 798 7.73 -59.55 -3.17
C GLU A 798 9.27 -59.53 -3.02
N GLU A 799 9.86 -60.62 -2.53
CA GLU A 799 11.31 -60.70 -2.32
C GLU A 799 12.11 -60.62 -3.63
N ALA A 800 11.57 -61.16 -4.72
CA ALA A 800 12.21 -61.05 -6.04
C ALA A 800 12.14 -59.62 -6.59
N LEU A 801 11.05 -58.89 -6.30
CA LEU A 801 10.91 -57.48 -6.67
C LEU A 801 11.87 -56.60 -5.84
N LYS A 802 11.90 -56.79 -4.51
CA LYS A 802 12.85 -56.09 -3.62
C LYS A 802 14.29 -56.28 -4.08
N GLU A 803 14.68 -57.50 -4.46
CA GLU A 803 16.04 -57.77 -4.93
C GLU A 803 16.40 -57.03 -6.23
N ILE A 804 15.44 -56.76 -7.12
CA ILE A 804 15.67 -55.92 -8.30
C ILE A 804 15.87 -54.47 -7.88
N LEU A 805 15.03 -53.98 -6.98
CA LEU A 805 14.97 -52.57 -6.57
C LEU A 805 16.13 -52.15 -5.65
N LYS A 806 16.77 -53.08 -4.93
CA LYS A 806 17.98 -52.80 -4.11
C LYS A 806 19.12 -52.17 -4.90
N ASP A 807 19.24 -52.48 -6.19
CA ASP A 807 20.25 -51.88 -7.07
C ASP A 807 19.88 -50.43 -7.49
N TYR A 808 18.64 -50.00 -7.19
CA TYR A 808 18.06 -48.71 -7.55
C TYR A 808 17.37 -48.04 -6.32
N PRO A 809 18.09 -47.79 -5.21
CA PRO A 809 17.50 -47.23 -3.99
C PRO A 809 16.91 -45.82 -4.16
N GLN A 810 17.13 -45.17 -5.31
CA GLN A 810 16.49 -43.92 -5.71
C GLN A 810 15.04 -44.10 -6.24
N SER A 811 14.52 -45.32 -6.28
CA SER A 811 13.12 -45.59 -6.65
C SER A 811 12.13 -45.07 -5.61
N ILE A 812 11.08 -44.39 -6.08
CA ILE A 812 9.92 -43.95 -5.28
C ILE A 812 8.70 -44.74 -5.79
N ILE A 813 8.08 -45.51 -4.91
CA ILE A 813 7.09 -46.54 -5.23
C ILE A 813 5.76 -46.14 -4.61
N PHE A 814 4.81 -45.72 -5.44
CA PHE A 814 3.47 -45.35 -5.00
C PHE A 814 2.56 -46.58 -4.92
N THR A 815 1.94 -46.75 -3.75
CA THR A 815 1.03 -47.86 -3.43
C THR A 815 -0.29 -47.34 -2.90
N GLY A 816 -1.39 -48.03 -3.21
CA GLY A 816 -2.71 -47.77 -2.64
C GLY A 816 -3.08 -48.88 -1.66
N HIS A 817 -4.32 -49.38 -1.75
CA HIS A 817 -4.82 -50.60 -1.08
C HIS A 817 -5.02 -50.51 0.43
N VAL A 818 -4.22 -49.71 1.15
CA VAL A 818 -4.23 -49.64 2.63
C VAL A 818 -5.47 -48.91 3.17
N HIS A 819 -6.00 -47.93 2.42
CA HIS A 819 -7.16 -47.10 2.80
C HIS A 819 -6.96 -46.30 4.08
N ASN A 820 -5.75 -45.79 4.25
CA ASN A 820 -5.38 -44.91 5.35
C ASN A 820 -5.85 -43.47 5.11
N GLY A 821 -6.39 -42.87 6.17
CA GLY A 821 -6.51 -41.43 6.27
C GLY A 821 -5.14 -40.76 6.33
N ILE A 822 -5.11 -39.47 5.94
CA ILE A 822 -3.86 -38.71 5.78
C ILE A 822 -2.97 -38.68 7.03
N ASN A 823 -3.54 -38.77 8.22
CA ASN A 823 -2.80 -38.81 9.48
C ASN A 823 -2.06 -40.14 9.74
N LEU A 824 -2.37 -41.19 8.98
CA LEU A 824 -1.73 -42.51 9.06
C LEU A 824 -0.83 -42.79 7.84
N ALA A 825 -1.16 -42.22 6.68
CA ALA A 825 -0.38 -42.33 5.45
C ALA A 825 1.05 -41.80 5.61
N LYS A 826 2.03 -42.54 5.09
CA LYS A 826 3.47 -42.29 5.30
C LYS A 826 4.32 -42.62 4.07
N VAL A 827 5.51 -42.03 4.06
CA VAL A 827 6.62 -42.43 3.19
C VAL A 827 7.59 -43.32 4.00
N TYR A 828 7.75 -44.57 3.60
CA TYR A 828 8.65 -45.54 4.21
C TYR A 828 9.97 -45.58 3.44
N GLN A 829 11.08 -45.31 4.11
CA GLN A 829 12.42 -45.45 3.53
C GLN A 829 12.96 -46.86 3.78
N GLU A 830 13.19 -47.62 2.72
CA GLU A 830 13.68 -49.00 2.75
C GLU A 830 14.98 -49.16 1.95
N GLU A 831 15.69 -50.29 2.12
CA GLU A 831 16.93 -50.57 1.38
C GLU A 831 16.74 -50.65 -0.15
N TYR A 832 15.49 -50.82 -0.60
CA TYR A 832 15.09 -50.95 -2.00
C TYR A 832 14.32 -49.72 -2.53
N GLY A 833 14.35 -48.60 -1.80
CA GLY A 833 13.71 -47.35 -2.21
C GLY A 833 12.69 -46.82 -1.21
N TYR A 834 11.89 -45.88 -1.66
CA TYR A 834 10.88 -45.19 -0.84
C TYR A 834 9.49 -45.70 -1.21
N VAL A 835 8.75 -46.29 -0.27
CA VAL A 835 7.37 -46.73 -0.49
C VAL A 835 6.41 -45.68 0.05
N VAL A 836 5.57 -45.15 -0.82
CA VAL A 836 4.59 -44.12 -0.51
C VAL A 836 3.20 -44.76 -0.37
N ASP A 837 2.63 -44.67 0.82
CA ASP A 837 1.23 -45.02 1.09
C ASP A 837 0.33 -43.85 0.64
N VAL A 838 -0.43 -44.05 -0.43
CA VAL A 838 -1.33 -43.04 -0.98
C VAL A 838 -2.71 -43.18 -0.32
N PRO A 839 -3.26 -42.13 0.32
CA PRO A 839 -4.57 -42.17 0.95
C PRO A 839 -5.66 -42.60 -0.02
N ALA A 840 -6.68 -43.33 0.47
CA ALA A 840 -7.74 -43.77 -0.41
C ALA A 840 -8.63 -42.60 -0.81
N PHE A 841 -8.80 -42.38 -2.10
CA PHE A 841 -9.51 -41.20 -2.59
C PHE A 841 -11.01 -41.23 -2.24
N LYS A 842 -11.67 -42.39 -2.31
CA LYS A 842 -13.13 -42.49 -2.08
C LYS A 842 -13.54 -42.40 -0.61
N TYR A 843 -12.86 -43.15 0.27
CA TYR A 843 -13.14 -43.20 1.70
C TYR A 843 -11.97 -43.84 2.45
N GLN A 844 -11.80 -43.47 3.73
CA GLN A 844 -10.77 -44.03 4.60
C GLN A 844 -11.35 -45.13 5.48
N SER A 845 -10.63 -46.25 5.58
CA SER A 845 -10.97 -47.35 6.49
C SER A 845 -10.42 -47.11 7.90
N TYR A 846 -9.32 -46.35 8.00
CA TYR A 846 -8.60 -46.07 9.24
C TYR A 846 -8.14 -44.62 9.30
N GLY A 847 -8.02 -44.07 10.52
CA GLY A 847 -7.50 -42.72 10.73
C GLY A 847 -8.52 -41.62 10.45
N ASP A 848 -8.03 -40.49 9.95
CA ASP A 848 -8.79 -39.33 9.52
C ASP A 848 -9.81 -39.74 8.45
N LEU A 849 -11.07 -39.37 8.61
CA LEU A 849 -12.16 -39.79 7.72
C LEU A 849 -12.33 -38.91 6.48
N ARG A 850 -11.51 -37.86 6.31
CA ARG A 850 -11.55 -36.99 5.13
C ARG A 850 -11.24 -37.81 3.86
N ALA A 851 -12.15 -37.74 2.88
CA ALA A 851 -11.99 -38.33 1.55
C ALA A 851 -11.54 -37.26 0.54
N GLN A 852 -11.32 -37.65 -0.72
CA GLN A 852 -10.81 -36.79 -1.79
C GLN A 852 -9.44 -36.17 -1.45
N ILE A 853 -8.58 -36.96 -0.83
CA ILE A 853 -7.20 -36.60 -0.57
C ILE A 853 -6.32 -37.29 -1.60
N GLY A 854 -5.31 -36.57 -2.10
CA GLY A 854 -4.24 -37.14 -2.92
C GLY A 854 -2.96 -36.34 -2.77
N TYR A 855 -1.96 -36.64 -3.62
CA TYR A 855 -0.66 -35.98 -3.56
C TYR A 855 -0.37 -35.21 -4.85
N GLN A 856 0.15 -33.99 -4.70
CA GLN A 856 1.01 -33.38 -5.70
C GLN A 856 2.44 -33.79 -5.40
N VAL A 857 3.16 -34.24 -6.43
CA VAL A 857 4.56 -34.64 -6.33
C VAL A 857 5.39 -33.69 -7.17
N ASN A 858 6.27 -32.93 -6.51
CA ASN A 858 7.13 -31.92 -7.11
C ASN A 858 8.58 -32.40 -7.08
N VAL A 859 9.20 -32.53 -8.24
CA VAL A 859 10.58 -32.99 -8.41
C VAL A 859 11.49 -31.79 -8.61
N PHE A 860 12.44 -31.62 -7.69
CA PHE A 860 13.50 -30.62 -7.75
C PHE A 860 14.84 -31.30 -7.99
N GLU A 861 15.90 -30.51 -8.18
CA GLU A 861 17.24 -31.05 -8.43
C GLU A 861 17.78 -31.92 -7.28
N ASN A 862 17.42 -31.61 -6.04
CA ASN A 862 17.96 -32.24 -4.84
C ASN A 862 16.91 -32.94 -3.97
N ARG A 863 15.63 -32.91 -4.35
CA ARG A 863 14.55 -33.53 -3.59
C ARG A 863 13.34 -33.85 -4.44
N VAL A 864 12.54 -34.78 -3.97
CA VAL A 864 11.14 -34.98 -4.39
C VAL A 864 10.25 -34.63 -3.21
N GLU A 865 9.42 -33.62 -3.39
CA GLU A 865 8.41 -33.21 -2.42
C GLU A 865 7.10 -33.94 -2.70
N ILE A 866 6.54 -34.58 -1.68
CA ILE A 866 5.20 -35.20 -1.70
C ILE A 866 4.30 -34.32 -0.84
N ARG A 867 3.41 -33.57 -1.50
CA ARG A 867 2.57 -32.55 -0.90
C ARG A 867 1.09 -32.95 -0.94
N PRO A 868 0.43 -33.17 0.20
CA PRO A 868 -0.97 -33.60 0.23
C PRO A 868 -1.97 -32.48 0.01
N ARG A 869 -3.03 -32.80 -0.74
CA ARG A 869 -4.14 -31.89 -1.01
C ARG A 869 -5.49 -32.53 -0.70
N ASP A 870 -6.30 -31.81 0.05
CA ASP A 870 -7.73 -32.06 0.23
C ASP A 870 -8.49 -31.31 -0.87
N TYR A 871 -8.81 -32.05 -1.94
CA TYR A 871 -9.47 -31.50 -3.13
C TYR A 871 -10.93 -31.08 -2.87
N LYS A 872 -11.55 -31.60 -1.81
CA LYS A 872 -12.94 -31.25 -1.47
C LYS A 872 -13.02 -29.88 -0.80
N ASN A 873 -12.06 -29.57 0.05
CA ASN A 873 -12.03 -28.35 0.86
C ASN A 873 -11.05 -27.29 0.31
N ASP A 874 -10.49 -27.51 -0.88
CA ASP A 874 -9.50 -26.65 -1.54
C ASP A 874 -8.25 -26.36 -0.68
N LEU A 875 -7.83 -27.31 0.17
CA LEU A 875 -6.82 -27.11 1.21
C LEU A 875 -5.54 -27.91 0.95
N TRP A 876 -4.38 -27.25 1.07
CA TRP A 876 -3.09 -27.92 1.20
C TRP A 876 -2.88 -28.40 2.63
N LEU A 877 -2.52 -29.66 2.81
CA LEU A 877 -2.24 -30.25 4.12
C LEU A 877 -0.74 -30.31 4.35
N ASP A 878 -0.11 -29.14 4.35
CA ASP A 878 1.35 -28.98 4.40
C ASP A 878 1.97 -29.55 5.68
N GLU A 879 1.19 -29.69 6.74
CA GLU A 879 1.60 -30.35 7.97
C GLU A 879 1.94 -31.85 7.78
N TYR A 880 1.47 -32.48 6.69
CA TYR A 880 1.78 -33.86 6.31
C TYR A 880 2.74 -33.97 5.12
N LYS A 881 3.30 -32.84 4.66
CA LYS A 881 4.25 -32.80 3.54
C LYS A 881 5.54 -33.57 3.88
N THR A 882 6.06 -34.33 2.91
CA THR A 882 7.31 -35.08 3.06
C THR A 882 8.28 -34.79 1.90
N ASP A 883 9.53 -34.47 2.22
CA ASP A 883 10.62 -34.33 1.24
C ASP A 883 11.52 -35.57 1.24
N ILE A 884 11.74 -36.16 0.07
CA ILE A 884 12.72 -37.23 -0.18
C ILE A 884 13.96 -36.58 -0.80
N LEU A 885 15.10 -36.63 -0.10
CA LEU A 885 16.33 -35.97 -0.54
C LEU A 885 17.18 -36.86 -1.47
N PHE A 886 17.80 -36.25 -2.48
CA PHE A 886 18.75 -36.87 -3.40
C PHE A 886 20.09 -36.14 -3.36
N ASP A 887 21.19 -36.90 -3.34
CA ASP A 887 22.54 -36.36 -3.34
C ASP A 887 22.90 -35.81 -4.73
N LYS A 888 22.81 -34.49 -4.91
CA LYS A 888 23.20 -33.80 -6.15
C LYS A 888 24.71 -33.95 -6.40
N LYS A 889 25.10 -34.33 -7.61
CA LYS A 889 26.49 -34.27 -8.07
C LYS A 889 26.98 -32.81 -8.12
N VAL A 890 28.13 -32.51 -7.50
CA VAL A 890 28.69 -31.14 -7.46
C VAL A 890 29.17 -30.71 -8.84
N GLU A 891 28.60 -29.62 -9.35
CA GLU A 891 28.87 -29.07 -10.68
C GLU A 891 29.96 -27.99 -10.61
N LYS A 892 31.08 -28.21 -11.31
CA LYS A 892 32.24 -27.29 -11.32
C LYS A 892 32.48 -26.58 -12.64
N GLU A 893 31.72 -26.92 -13.67
CA GLU A 893 31.95 -26.47 -15.05
C GLU A 893 31.75 -24.96 -15.22
N ILE A 894 30.79 -24.37 -14.49
CA ILE A 894 30.54 -22.92 -14.47
C ILE A 894 31.75 -22.16 -13.89
N LEU A 895 32.24 -22.58 -12.71
CA LEU A 895 33.39 -21.97 -12.06
C LEU A 895 34.65 -22.11 -12.93
N GLN A 896 34.85 -23.28 -13.55
CA GLN A 896 35.97 -23.50 -14.47
C GLN A 896 35.90 -22.58 -15.69
N THR A 897 34.71 -22.40 -16.28
CA THR A 897 34.51 -21.53 -17.44
C THR A 897 34.78 -20.07 -17.09
N LEU A 898 34.24 -19.58 -15.97
CA LEU A 898 34.46 -18.21 -15.51
C LEU A 898 35.95 -17.94 -15.21
N TYR A 899 36.62 -18.89 -14.55
CA TYR A 899 38.05 -18.83 -14.30
C TYR A 899 38.86 -18.68 -15.61
N ASP A 900 38.53 -19.47 -16.63
CA ASP A 900 39.21 -19.44 -17.93
C ASP A 900 38.97 -18.14 -18.70
N GLU A 901 37.81 -17.49 -18.54
CA GLU A 901 37.56 -16.14 -19.07
C GLU A 901 38.41 -15.08 -18.40
N CYS A 902 38.48 -15.12 -17.08
CA CYS A 902 39.21 -14.16 -16.26
C CYS A 902 40.72 -14.16 -16.56
N LEU A 903 41.29 -15.31 -16.93
CA LEU A 903 42.68 -15.42 -17.38
C LEU A 903 43.03 -14.55 -18.62
N LYS A 904 42.03 -14.05 -19.35
CA LYS A 904 42.22 -13.23 -20.56
C LYS A 904 42.36 -11.73 -20.25
N LEU A 905 42.11 -11.29 -19.02
CA LEU A 905 42.16 -9.88 -18.62
C LEU A 905 43.61 -9.39 -18.41
N ASN A 906 43.85 -8.10 -18.63
CA ASN A 906 45.18 -7.48 -18.50
C ASN A 906 45.22 -6.47 -17.34
N GLU A 907 46.17 -6.64 -16.43
CA GLU A 907 46.35 -5.83 -15.22
C GLU A 907 46.45 -4.32 -15.49
N ALA A 908 47.08 -3.94 -16.61
CA ALA A 908 47.35 -2.54 -16.94
C ALA A 908 46.11 -1.69 -17.26
N ASP A 909 44.98 -2.32 -17.59
CA ASP A 909 43.76 -1.61 -18.00
C ASP A 909 42.91 -1.14 -16.80
N TYR A 910 43.28 -1.57 -15.60
CA TYR A 910 42.49 -1.42 -14.38
C TYR A 910 43.27 -0.73 -13.26
N THR A 911 42.54 -0.16 -12.30
CA THR A 911 43.18 0.40 -11.11
C THR A 911 43.80 -0.71 -10.26
N LYS A 912 44.94 -0.40 -9.64
CA LYS A 912 45.67 -1.36 -8.80
C LYS A 912 44.79 -1.95 -7.68
N ALA A 913 43.98 -1.11 -7.02
CA ALA A 913 43.13 -1.54 -5.92
C ALA A 913 42.05 -2.55 -6.36
N SER A 914 41.39 -2.31 -7.50
CA SER A 914 40.40 -3.26 -8.03
C SER A 914 41.05 -4.56 -8.52
N TRP A 915 42.26 -4.48 -9.08
CA TRP A 915 42.97 -5.65 -9.58
C TRP A 915 43.46 -6.60 -8.47
N ASP A 916 43.98 -6.06 -7.36
CA ASP A 916 44.46 -6.87 -6.23
C ASP A 916 43.32 -7.70 -5.60
N ASN A 917 42.12 -7.12 -5.49
CA ASN A 917 40.92 -7.82 -5.02
C ASN A 917 40.49 -8.93 -5.99
N PHE A 918 40.43 -8.63 -7.29
CA PHE A 918 40.10 -9.61 -8.33
C PHE A 918 41.08 -10.78 -8.36
N LYS A 919 42.38 -10.52 -8.22
CA LYS A 919 43.41 -11.56 -8.18
C LYS A 919 43.27 -12.50 -6.98
N THR A 920 42.85 -11.98 -5.83
CA THR A 920 42.61 -12.82 -4.64
C THR A 920 41.45 -13.79 -4.89
N ALA A 921 40.35 -13.31 -5.45
CA ALA A 921 39.21 -14.16 -5.81
C ALA A 921 39.56 -15.21 -6.89
N MET A 922 40.45 -14.86 -7.83
CA MET A 922 40.99 -15.81 -8.81
C MET A 922 41.73 -16.99 -8.14
N ASP A 923 42.59 -16.71 -7.16
CA ASP A 923 43.35 -17.73 -6.45
C ASP A 923 42.44 -18.65 -5.61
N GLU A 924 41.43 -18.08 -4.95
CA GLU A 924 40.42 -18.82 -4.18
C GLU A 924 39.56 -19.71 -5.07
N ALA A 925 39.08 -19.20 -6.21
CA ALA A 925 38.33 -19.97 -7.19
C ALA A 925 39.11 -21.20 -7.68
N LYS A 926 40.42 -21.05 -7.93
CA LYS A 926 41.26 -22.18 -8.34
C LYS A 926 41.35 -23.27 -7.28
N ALA A 927 41.46 -22.87 -6.00
CA ALA A 927 41.53 -23.82 -4.89
C ALA A 927 40.25 -24.66 -4.77
N ILE A 928 39.08 -24.05 -4.99
CA ILE A 928 37.78 -24.75 -4.97
C ILE A 928 37.62 -25.70 -6.16
N ILE A 929 38.04 -25.29 -7.37
CA ILE A 929 38.05 -26.16 -8.56
C ILE A 929 38.83 -27.47 -8.26
N ASP A 930 40.01 -27.36 -7.65
CA ASP A 930 40.91 -28.49 -7.41
C ASP A 930 40.51 -29.38 -6.21
N LYS A 931 39.58 -28.94 -5.35
CA LYS A 931 39.17 -29.64 -4.13
C LYS A 931 38.26 -30.83 -4.43
N GLN A 932 38.64 -32.07 -4.10
CA GLN A 932 37.86 -33.27 -4.46
C GLN A 932 36.48 -33.36 -3.78
N ASP A 933 36.36 -32.82 -2.57
CA ASP A 933 35.18 -32.82 -1.71
C ASP A 933 34.57 -31.41 -1.57
N ALA A 934 34.69 -30.59 -2.61
CA ALA A 934 34.04 -29.29 -2.64
C ALA A 934 32.51 -29.45 -2.54
N THR A 935 31.84 -28.64 -1.73
CA THR A 935 30.37 -28.57 -1.72
C THR A 935 29.88 -27.67 -2.86
N GLN A 936 28.61 -27.82 -3.28
CA GLN A 936 28.04 -26.92 -4.29
C GLN A 936 28.04 -25.46 -3.79
N GLU A 937 27.75 -25.24 -2.50
CA GLU A 937 27.81 -23.92 -1.88
C GLU A 937 29.22 -23.29 -1.97
N GLU A 938 30.28 -24.07 -1.77
CA GLU A 938 31.66 -23.59 -1.94
C GLU A 938 31.94 -23.19 -3.40
N VAL A 939 31.42 -23.95 -4.36
CA VAL A 939 31.54 -23.64 -5.79
C VAL A 939 30.75 -22.39 -6.15
N ASP A 940 29.50 -22.27 -5.72
CA ASP A 940 28.61 -21.15 -6.02
C ASP A 940 29.13 -19.85 -5.38
N ASN A 941 29.62 -19.93 -4.14
CA ASN A 941 30.26 -18.78 -3.48
C ASN A 941 31.53 -18.36 -4.21
N ALA A 942 32.32 -19.30 -4.71
CA ALA A 942 33.49 -18.99 -5.53
C ALA A 942 33.09 -18.35 -6.87
N VAL A 943 32.03 -18.81 -7.54
CA VAL A 943 31.48 -18.18 -8.76
C VAL A 943 31.04 -16.75 -8.47
N LYS A 944 30.23 -16.56 -7.42
CA LYS A 944 29.71 -15.25 -7.02
C LYS A 944 30.82 -14.27 -6.68
N THR A 945 31.81 -14.72 -5.89
CA THR A 945 32.95 -13.89 -5.48
C THR A 945 33.82 -13.52 -6.67
N LEU A 946 34.13 -14.49 -7.54
CA LEU A 946 34.93 -14.25 -8.73
C LEU A 946 34.21 -13.33 -9.72
N GLN A 947 32.91 -13.53 -9.94
CA GLN A 947 32.11 -12.68 -10.83
C GLN A 947 31.97 -11.27 -10.27
N ALA A 948 31.66 -11.11 -8.98
CA ALA A 948 31.53 -9.80 -8.35
C ALA A 948 32.85 -9.01 -8.39
N THR A 949 33.98 -9.66 -8.15
CA THR A 949 35.29 -8.99 -8.23
C THR A 949 35.72 -8.69 -9.67
N LYS A 950 35.33 -9.54 -10.64
CA LYS A 950 35.49 -9.26 -12.09
C LYS A 950 34.67 -8.03 -12.50
N ASP A 951 33.44 -7.91 -12.03
CA ASP A 951 32.55 -6.77 -12.33
C ASP A 951 32.97 -5.49 -11.60
N ALA A 952 33.56 -5.62 -10.40
CA ALA A 952 34.12 -4.52 -9.63
C ALA A 952 35.49 -4.03 -10.16
N LEU A 953 35.99 -4.60 -11.27
CA LEU A 953 37.19 -4.09 -11.93
C LEU A 953 36.97 -2.67 -12.45
N VAL A 954 37.66 -1.71 -11.84
CA VAL A 954 37.59 -0.30 -12.23
C VAL A 954 38.62 -0.04 -13.32
N LYS A 955 38.16 0.25 -14.54
CA LYS A 955 39.04 0.70 -15.62
C LYS A 955 39.63 2.05 -15.26
N VAL A 956 40.86 2.30 -15.70
CA VAL A 956 41.42 3.67 -15.69
C VAL A 956 40.62 4.50 -16.69
N VAL A 957 39.85 5.50 -16.22
CA VAL A 957 38.99 6.36 -17.06
C VAL A 957 39.76 7.64 -17.44
N ASP A 958 39.82 7.97 -18.73
CA ASP A 958 40.36 9.25 -19.23
C ASP A 958 39.43 10.42 -18.79
N SER A 959 39.97 11.49 -18.21
CA SER A 959 39.20 12.69 -17.87
C SER A 959 38.83 13.52 -19.11
N ASP A 960 37.64 14.12 -19.14
CA ASP A 960 37.20 14.98 -20.24
C ASP A 960 37.83 16.38 -20.10
N LYS A 961 38.80 16.65 -20.96
CA LYS A 961 39.58 17.90 -20.98
C LYS A 961 39.13 18.89 -22.05
N THR A 962 37.96 18.67 -22.66
CA THR A 962 37.51 19.44 -23.83
C THR A 962 37.31 20.92 -23.49
N ALA A 963 36.59 21.25 -22.41
CA ALA A 963 36.35 22.63 -21.99
C ALA A 963 37.65 23.34 -21.56
N LEU A 964 38.50 22.66 -20.79
CA LEU A 964 39.81 23.16 -20.37
C LEU A 964 40.71 23.46 -21.58
N LYS A 965 40.70 22.60 -22.61
CA LYS A 965 41.46 22.81 -23.84
C LYS A 965 41.04 24.08 -24.57
N ILE A 966 39.73 24.33 -24.70
CA ILE A 966 39.21 25.53 -25.35
C ILE A 966 39.64 26.78 -24.59
N ALA A 967 39.53 26.79 -23.26
CA ALA A 967 39.96 27.91 -22.42
C ALA A 967 41.48 28.17 -22.56
N ILE A 968 42.30 27.12 -22.57
CA ILE A 968 43.75 27.22 -22.78
C ILE A 968 44.07 27.80 -24.17
N ASP A 969 43.41 27.34 -25.22
CA ASP A 969 43.65 27.83 -26.58
C ASP A 969 43.35 29.33 -26.70
N LEU A 970 42.25 29.78 -26.09
CA LEU A 970 41.90 31.20 -26.03
C LEU A 970 42.91 31.99 -25.18
N ALA A 971 43.33 31.46 -24.03
CA ALA A 971 44.32 32.09 -23.16
C ALA A 971 45.71 32.20 -23.83
N ASN A 972 46.11 31.19 -24.62
CA ASN A 972 47.37 31.19 -25.36
C ASN A 972 47.36 32.16 -26.56
N ALA A 973 46.19 32.52 -27.08
CA ALA A 973 46.05 33.51 -28.14
C ALA A 973 46.24 34.97 -27.67
N ILE A 974 46.26 35.21 -26.35
CA ILE A 974 46.48 36.52 -25.74
C ILE A 974 47.99 36.78 -25.61
N THR A 975 48.47 37.81 -26.30
CA THR A 975 49.90 38.15 -26.36
C THR A 975 50.30 39.14 -25.28
N ASP A 976 51.60 39.24 -24.94
CA ASP A 976 52.10 40.28 -24.01
C ASP A 976 51.75 41.70 -24.48
N LYS A 977 51.62 41.91 -25.80
CA LYS A 977 51.17 43.18 -26.37
C LYS A 977 49.70 43.48 -26.06
N ASP A 978 48.85 42.46 -25.98
CA ASP A 978 47.45 42.61 -25.60
C ASP A 978 47.33 42.94 -24.10
N LEU A 979 48.17 42.31 -23.28
CA LEU A 979 48.24 42.49 -21.81
C LEU A 979 48.84 43.83 -21.38
N ALA A 980 49.58 44.52 -22.26
CA ALA A 980 50.26 45.78 -21.93
C ALA A 980 49.32 46.91 -21.45
N TYR A 981 48.03 46.82 -21.75
CA TYR A 981 47.01 47.80 -21.37
C TYR A 981 46.24 47.41 -20.11
N VAL A 982 46.41 46.18 -19.61
CA VAL A 982 45.70 45.64 -18.45
C VAL A 982 46.47 45.99 -17.17
N VAL A 983 45.77 46.10 -16.04
CA VAL A 983 46.41 46.34 -14.75
C VAL A 983 47.39 45.20 -14.39
N PRO A 984 48.61 45.50 -13.90
CA PRO A 984 49.66 44.51 -13.65
C PRO A 984 49.24 43.30 -12.80
N VAL A 985 48.45 43.52 -11.75
CA VAL A 985 47.99 42.43 -10.86
C VAL A 985 47.16 41.37 -11.59
N VAL A 986 46.28 41.78 -12.52
CA VAL A 986 45.46 40.87 -13.33
C VAL A 986 46.32 40.13 -14.35
N VAL A 987 47.31 40.81 -14.96
CA VAL A 987 48.27 40.19 -15.89
C VAL A 987 49.05 39.07 -15.22
N ASN A 988 49.47 39.28 -13.97
CA ASN A 988 50.27 38.31 -13.23
C ASN A 988 49.46 37.06 -12.88
N GLU A 989 48.22 37.23 -12.41
CA GLU A 989 47.33 36.10 -12.11
C GLU A 989 46.91 35.36 -13.39
N PHE A 990 46.67 36.08 -14.49
CA PHE A 990 46.32 35.46 -15.77
C PHE A 990 47.41 34.52 -16.27
N LYS A 991 48.69 34.93 -16.17
CA LYS A 991 49.82 34.08 -16.54
C LYS A 991 49.90 32.82 -15.66
N GLN A 992 49.73 32.97 -14.34
CA GLN A 992 49.75 31.84 -13.40
C GLN A 992 48.61 30.84 -13.63
N ALA A 993 47.38 31.33 -13.81
CA ALA A 993 46.22 30.48 -14.08
C ALA A 993 46.39 29.71 -15.39
N ARG A 994 46.89 30.37 -16.44
CA ARG A 994 47.16 29.74 -17.74
C ARG A 994 48.24 28.65 -17.64
N ASP A 995 49.32 28.90 -16.91
CA ASP A 995 50.40 27.92 -16.76
C ASP A 995 49.90 26.69 -15.98
N LYS A 996 49.12 26.90 -14.91
CA LYS A 996 48.53 25.78 -14.14
C LYS A 996 47.50 24.99 -14.94
N ALA A 997 46.69 25.66 -15.75
CA ALA A 997 45.75 25.00 -16.66
C ALA A 997 46.48 24.09 -17.68
N ASN A 998 47.59 24.56 -18.27
CA ASN A 998 48.42 23.74 -19.15
C ASN A 998 49.05 22.53 -18.44
N GLU A 999 49.46 22.67 -17.18
CA GLU A 999 50.00 21.56 -16.39
C GLU A 999 48.94 20.46 -16.18
N VAL A 1000 47.74 20.83 -15.74
CA VAL A 1000 46.62 19.89 -15.52
C VAL A 1000 46.15 19.25 -16.84
N TYR A 1001 46.16 20.01 -17.93
CA TYR A 1001 45.80 19.47 -19.24
C TYR A 1001 46.76 18.35 -19.69
N ASN A 1002 48.06 18.47 -19.40
CA ASN A 1002 49.08 17.50 -19.81
C ASN A 1002 49.24 16.30 -18.85
N ASP A 1003 48.68 16.35 -17.64
CA ASP A 1003 48.70 15.23 -16.69
C ASP A 1003 47.64 14.18 -17.07
N VAL A 1004 48.05 13.07 -17.68
CA VAL A 1004 47.15 11.96 -18.09
C VAL A 1004 46.38 11.33 -16.92
N SER A 1005 46.82 11.55 -15.68
CA SER A 1005 46.19 11.03 -14.47
C SER A 1005 45.31 12.06 -13.73
N ALA A 1006 45.16 13.27 -14.28
CA ALA A 1006 44.34 14.32 -13.66
C ALA A 1006 42.87 13.88 -13.57
N SER A 1007 42.29 13.93 -12.36
CA SER A 1007 40.86 13.70 -12.13
C SER A 1007 40.01 14.83 -12.71
N GLN A 1008 38.72 14.56 -12.96
CA GLN A 1008 37.78 15.55 -13.49
C GLN A 1008 37.72 16.81 -12.61
N ASP A 1009 37.66 16.68 -11.28
CA ASP A 1009 37.67 17.84 -10.37
C ASP A 1009 38.90 18.75 -10.55
N LYS A 1010 40.07 18.18 -10.82
CA LYS A 1010 41.28 18.97 -11.08
C LYS A 1010 41.17 19.71 -12.42
N VAL A 1011 40.57 19.07 -13.42
CA VAL A 1011 40.31 19.66 -14.74
C VAL A 1011 39.33 20.83 -14.64
N ASP A 1012 38.25 20.65 -13.87
CA ASP A 1012 37.19 21.65 -13.69
C ASP A 1012 37.70 22.86 -12.89
N VAL A 1013 38.42 22.64 -11.78
CA VAL A 1013 39.04 23.72 -10.99
C VAL A 1013 40.05 24.53 -11.82
N ALA A 1014 40.81 23.87 -12.69
CA ALA A 1014 41.75 24.54 -13.58
C ALA A 1014 41.03 25.39 -14.65
N PHE A 1015 39.89 24.89 -15.16
CA PHE A 1015 39.04 25.62 -16.09
C PHE A 1015 38.43 26.87 -15.45
N ASP A 1016 37.81 26.74 -14.27
CA ASP A 1016 37.16 27.84 -13.57
C ASP A 1016 38.12 28.98 -13.23
N ARG A 1017 39.30 28.63 -12.73
CA ARG A 1017 40.34 29.62 -12.40
C ARG A 1017 40.78 30.38 -13.64
N LEU A 1018 41.01 29.69 -14.77
CA LEU A 1018 41.43 30.32 -16.02
C LEU A 1018 40.32 31.19 -16.61
N ALA A 1019 39.07 30.72 -16.60
CA ALA A 1019 37.92 31.47 -17.09
C ALA A 1019 37.69 32.75 -16.26
N SER A 1020 37.73 32.65 -14.93
CA SER A 1020 37.52 33.79 -14.02
C SER A 1020 38.53 34.91 -14.24
N ILE A 1021 39.82 34.58 -14.40
CA ILE A 1021 40.84 35.61 -14.62
C ILE A 1021 40.81 36.17 -16.04
N MET A 1022 40.42 35.37 -17.03
CA MET A 1022 40.22 35.85 -18.41
C MET A 1022 39.13 36.92 -18.49
N GLN A 1023 38.07 36.84 -17.68
CA GLN A 1023 37.03 37.88 -17.59
C GLN A 1023 37.61 39.22 -17.10
N LYS A 1024 38.53 39.19 -16.12
CA LYS A 1024 39.12 40.39 -15.50
C LYS A 1024 40.11 41.14 -16.40
N LEU A 1025 40.48 40.58 -17.56
CA LEU A 1025 41.40 41.22 -18.52
C LEU A 1025 40.85 42.51 -19.15
N GLU A 1026 39.60 42.87 -18.87
CA GLU A 1026 39.02 44.17 -19.26
C GLU A 1026 39.41 45.33 -18.32
N PHE A 1027 40.07 45.05 -17.19
CA PHE A 1027 40.55 46.09 -16.27
C PHE A 1027 41.81 46.75 -16.81
N PHE A 1028 41.62 47.86 -17.52
CA PHE A 1028 42.70 48.61 -18.15
C PHE A 1028 43.38 49.59 -17.18
N LYS A 1029 44.71 49.66 -17.23
CA LYS A 1029 45.49 50.66 -16.48
C LYS A 1029 45.23 52.07 -17.01
N GLY A 1030 45.16 53.05 -16.13
CA GLY A 1030 44.94 54.46 -16.49
C GLY A 1030 46.16 55.12 -17.15
N ASP A 1031 45.91 56.01 -18.12
CA ASP A 1031 46.93 56.91 -18.69
C ASP A 1031 47.21 58.06 -17.72
N LYS A 1032 48.39 58.00 -17.10
CA LYS A 1032 48.85 58.94 -16.07
C LYS A 1032 49.62 60.13 -16.62
N THR A 1033 49.73 60.28 -17.94
CA THR A 1033 50.57 61.32 -18.56
C THR A 1033 50.15 62.73 -18.14
N ALA A 1034 48.85 63.03 -18.21
CA ALA A 1034 48.31 64.33 -17.81
C ALA A 1034 48.46 64.59 -16.31
N LEU A 1035 48.16 63.56 -15.49
CA LEU A 1035 48.32 63.59 -14.04
C LEU A 1035 49.75 63.91 -13.63
N LYS A 1036 50.72 63.19 -14.21
CA LYS A 1036 52.15 63.42 -13.94
C LYS A 1036 52.60 64.82 -14.33
N ALA A 1037 52.23 65.26 -15.53
CA ALA A 1037 52.61 66.59 -16.01
C ALA A 1037 52.08 67.70 -15.10
N PHE A 1038 50.87 67.54 -14.57
CA PHE A 1038 50.30 68.52 -13.65
C PHE A 1038 50.93 68.47 -12.26
N ILE A 1039 51.14 67.26 -11.70
CA ILE A 1039 51.91 67.06 -10.46
C ILE A 1039 53.28 67.72 -10.56
N ASP A 1040 54.03 67.52 -11.65
CA ASP A 1040 55.35 68.11 -11.85
C ASP A 1040 55.30 69.64 -11.90
N LYS A 1041 54.27 70.20 -12.54
CA LYS A 1041 54.10 71.64 -12.67
C LYS A 1041 53.82 72.32 -11.32
N VAL A 1042 53.10 71.65 -10.43
CA VAL A 1042 52.61 72.24 -9.18
C VAL A 1042 53.44 71.84 -7.95
N SER A 1043 54.26 70.79 -8.05
CA SER A 1043 55.15 70.32 -6.97
C SER A 1043 56.23 71.33 -6.57
N GLY A 1044 56.59 72.27 -7.45
CA GLY A 1044 57.61 73.30 -7.20
C GLY A 1044 57.10 74.57 -6.51
N LEU A 1045 55.83 74.64 -6.12
CA LEU A 1045 55.27 75.80 -5.44
C LEU A 1045 55.78 75.88 -3.99
N GLU A 1046 56.04 77.09 -3.52
CA GLU A 1046 56.54 77.34 -2.16
C GLU A 1046 55.39 77.73 -1.23
N ALA A 1047 55.15 76.94 -0.19
CA ALA A 1047 54.07 77.17 0.79
C ALA A 1047 54.05 78.60 1.36
N ALA A 1048 55.23 79.18 1.62
CA ALA A 1048 55.38 80.51 2.21
C ALA A 1048 54.83 81.67 1.35
N LYS A 1049 54.54 81.45 0.07
CA LYS A 1049 53.98 82.48 -0.83
C LYS A 1049 52.45 82.54 -0.79
N TYR A 1050 51.79 81.51 -0.26
CA TYR A 1050 50.34 81.33 -0.31
C TYR A 1050 49.69 81.37 1.08
N THR A 1051 48.39 81.68 1.13
CA THR A 1051 47.65 81.64 2.40
C THR A 1051 47.43 80.20 2.85
N GLU A 1052 47.62 79.95 4.15
CA GLU A 1052 47.50 78.61 4.74
C GLU A 1052 46.15 77.94 4.42
N ALA A 1053 45.05 78.68 4.49
CA ALA A 1053 43.70 78.18 4.22
C ALA A 1053 43.49 77.65 2.78
N THR A 1054 44.28 78.11 1.80
CA THR A 1054 44.23 77.60 0.42
C THR A 1054 45.34 76.61 0.11
N TRP A 1055 46.46 76.69 0.84
CA TRP A 1055 47.60 75.79 0.68
C TRP A 1055 47.33 74.37 1.17
N VAL A 1056 46.72 74.21 2.35
CA VAL A 1056 46.48 72.89 2.96
C VAL A 1056 45.64 71.98 2.04
N PRO A 1057 44.45 72.38 1.54
CA PRO A 1057 43.67 71.53 0.65
C PRO A 1057 44.37 71.20 -0.67
N PHE A 1058 45.17 72.14 -1.20
CA PHE A 1058 45.97 71.89 -2.41
C PHE A 1058 47.08 70.86 -2.16
N ASN A 1059 47.80 70.98 -1.05
CA ASN A 1059 48.86 70.04 -0.71
C ASN A 1059 48.33 68.62 -0.43
N ASP A 1060 47.14 68.51 0.18
CA ASP A 1060 46.50 67.21 0.39
C ASP A 1060 46.01 66.58 -0.92
N ALA A 1061 45.39 67.35 -1.82
CA ALA A 1061 45.06 66.89 -3.16
C ALA A 1061 46.31 66.47 -3.96
N LEU A 1062 47.44 67.17 -3.78
CA LEU A 1062 48.71 66.81 -4.42
C LEU A 1062 49.26 65.48 -3.91
N LYS A 1063 49.15 65.21 -2.59
CA LYS A 1063 49.54 63.91 -2.02
C LYS A 1063 48.68 62.77 -2.57
N VAL A 1064 47.36 62.95 -2.62
CA VAL A 1064 46.43 61.92 -3.15
C VAL A 1064 46.71 61.65 -4.63
N ALA A 1065 46.86 62.71 -5.43
CA ALA A 1065 47.24 62.61 -6.83
C ALA A 1065 48.59 61.91 -7.03
N THR A 1066 49.58 62.17 -6.16
CA THR A 1066 50.88 61.49 -6.19
C THR A 1066 50.76 60.01 -5.85
N SER A 1067 49.96 59.66 -4.84
CA SER A 1067 49.70 58.26 -4.48
C SER A 1067 49.05 57.47 -5.62
N VAL A 1068 48.03 58.02 -6.27
CA VAL A 1068 47.39 57.35 -7.43
C VAL A 1068 48.32 57.33 -8.64
N TYR A 1069 49.20 58.33 -8.81
CA TYR A 1069 50.23 58.29 -9.83
C TYR A 1069 51.23 57.13 -9.60
N GLU A 1070 51.60 56.85 -8.36
CA GLU A 1070 52.53 55.78 -7.98
C GLU A 1070 51.89 54.38 -8.04
N ASP A 1071 50.56 54.26 -7.89
CA ASP A 1071 49.85 52.97 -7.93
C ASP A 1071 49.80 52.36 -9.35
N GLU A 1072 50.66 51.40 -9.65
CA GLU A 1072 50.73 50.73 -10.96
C GLU A 1072 49.42 50.08 -11.45
N ASN A 1073 48.45 49.83 -10.55
CA ASN A 1073 47.14 49.24 -10.86
C ASN A 1073 46.01 50.27 -10.99
N ALA A 1074 46.28 51.57 -10.80
CA ALA A 1074 45.26 52.60 -10.89
C ALA A 1074 44.56 52.61 -12.25
N MET A 1075 43.23 52.59 -12.24
CA MET A 1075 42.38 52.63 -13.42
C MET A 1075 42.20 54.05 -13.95
N GLN A 1076 41.75 54.18 -15.20
CA GLN A 1076 41.59 55.50 -15.84
C GLN A 1076 40.64 56.43 -15.08
N GLU A 1077 39.59 55.89 -14.46
CA GLU A 1077 38.64 56.66 -13.66
C GLU A 1077 39.31 57.28 -12.42
N GLU A 1078 40.09 56.50 -11.69
CA GLU A 1078 40.84 56.96 -10.50
C GLU A 1078 41.84 58.06 -10.88
N VAL A 1079 42.56 57.87 -12.00
CA VAL A 1079 43.50 58.86 -12.55
C VAL A 1079 42.78 60.16 -12.93
N ASN A 1080 41.60 60.07 -13.57
CA ASN A 1080 40.83 61.24 -13.96
C ASN A 1080 40.29 62.01 -12.76
N ASN A 1081 39.80 61.30 -11.74
CA ASN A 1081 39.24 61.90 -10.53
C ASN A 1081 40.29 62.71 -9.77
N VAL A 1082 41.43 62.10 -9.46
CA VAL A 1082 42.49 62.82 -8.73
C VAL A 1082 43.12 63.96 -9.53
N TYR A 1083 43.16 63.85 -10.87
CA TYR A 1083 43.60 64.94 -11.74
C TYR A 1083 42.67 66.16 -11.61
N ASN A 1084 41.37 65.95 -11.72
CA ASN A 1084 40.38 67.02 -11.62
C ASN A 1084 40.38 67.68 -10.24
N GLU A 1085 40.52 66.89 -9.18
CA GLU A 1085 40.62 67.39 -7.80
C GLU A 1085 41.87 68.25 -7.61
N LEU A 1086 43.03 67.76 -8.05
CA LEU A 1086 44.30 68.49 -7.96
C LEU A 1086 44.25 69.81 -8.74
N VAL A 1087 43.71 69.81 -9.97
CA VAL A 1087 43.52 71.03 -10.78
C VAL A 1087 42.60 72.02 -10.06
N THR A 1088 41.49 71.53 -9.51
CA THR A 1088 40.53 72.37 -8.79
C THR A 1088 41.14 73.02 -7.55
N ALA A 1089 41.92 72.25 -6.78
CA ALA A 1089 42.60 72.77 -5.60
C ALA A 1089 43.69 73.78 -5.97
N PHE A 1090 44.45 73.53 -7.04
CA PHE A 1090 45.46 74.46 -7.56
C PHE A 1090 44.85 75.81 -7.96
N LEU A 1091 43.70 75.82 -8.66
CA LEU A 1091 43.01 77.06 -9.07
C LEU A 1091 42.51 77.92 -7.89
N LYS A 1092 42.35 77.31 -6.70
CA LYS A 1092 41.90 77.98 -5.48
C LYS A 1092 43.04 78.63 -4.69
N LEU A 1093 44.31 78.39 -5.03
CA LEU A 1093 45.46 79.01 -4.36
C LEU A 1093 45.39 80.55 -4.39
N ARG A 1094 45.75 81.19 -3.27
CA ARG A 1094 45.81 82.66 -3.12
C ARG A 1094 47.13 83.09 -2.51
N LEU A 1095 47.79 84.07 -3.13
CA LEU A 1095 49.03 84.66 -2.60
C LEU A 1095 48.77 85.45 -1.32
N ILE A 1096 49.78 85.55 -0.46
CA ILE A 1096 49.75 86.48 0.68
C ILE A 1096 49.83 87.92 0.12
N PRO A 1097 48.86 88.81 0.41
CA PRO A 1097 48.84 90.17 -0.17
C PRO A 1097 49.96 91.06 0.38
N ASP A 1098 50.63 91.80 -0.52
CA ASP A 1098 51.63 92.83 -0.19
C ASP A 1098 50.93 94.08 0.37
N LYS A 1099 51.23 94.43 1.63
CA LYS A 1099 50.58 95.52 2.38
C LYS A 1099 51.37 96.83 2.38
N SER A 1100 52.51 96.89 1.70
CA SER A 1100 53.41 98.05 1.70
C SER A 1100 52.70 99.38 1.36
N LEU A 1101 51.83 99.39 0.35
CA LEU A 1101 51.05 100.57 -0.04
C LEU A 1101 49.99 100.98 1.00
N LEU A 1102 49.45 100.03 1.76
CA LEU A 1102 48.50 100.32 2.83
C LEU A 1102 49.20 100.91 4.06
N GLU A 1103 50.40 100.42 4.38
CA GLU A 1103 51.26 101.00 5.42
C GLU A 1103 51.68 102.44 5.07
N ASP A 1104 52.04 102.70 3.81
CA ASP A 1104 52.34 104.07 3.35
C ASP A 1104 51.14 105.02 3.49
N LEU A 1105 49.92 104.55 3.16
CA LEU A 1105 48.70 105.34 3.28
C LEU A 1105 48.31 105.60 4.74
N ILE A 1106 48.48 104.62 5.63
CA ILE A 1106 48.27 104.77 7.08
C ILE A 1106 49.28 105.76 7.67
N ASN A 1107 50.55 105.68 7.25
CA ASN A 1107 51.58 106.63 7.69
C ASN A 1107 51.31 108.06 7.20
N GLN A 1108 50.79 108.24 5.98
CA GLN A 1108 50.32 109.55 5.50
C GLN A 1108 49.13 110.08 6.33
N ALA A 1109 48.16 109.22 6.65
CA ALA A 1109 46.99 109.60 7.44
C ALA A 1109 47.36 109.99 8.89
N ASN A 1110 48.29 109.26 9.52
CA ASN A 1110 48.76 109.56 10.89
C ASN A 1110 49.59 110.86 10.98
N GLY A 1111 50.12 111.36 9.86
CA GLY A 1111 50.88 112.63 9.80
C GLY A 1111 50.01 113.90 9.78
N LEU A 1112 48.68 113.77 9.66
CA LEU A 1112 47.77 114.91 9.58
C LEU A 1112 47.56 115.55 10.97
N ASN A 1113 47.91 116.83 11.11
CA ASN A 1113 47.75 117.59 12.34
C ASN A 1113 46.34 118.21 12.42
N SER A 1114 45.56 117.78 13.41
CA SER A 1114 44.16 118.19 13.61
C SER A 1114 43.93 119.69 13.74
N ALA A 1115 44.93 120.46 14.17
CA ALA A 1115 44.82 121.92 14.30
C ALA A 1115 44.69 122.65 12.95
N ASN A 1116 45.09 122.02 11.84
CA ASN A 1116 45.07 122.63 10.50
C ASN A 1116 43.75 122.42 9.74
N TYR A 1117 42.81 121.67 10.31
CA TYR A 1117 41.56 121.27 9.65
C TYR A 1117 40.36 121.64 10.54
N THR A 1118 39.24 122.05 9.94
CA THR A 1118 38.01 122.29 10.70
C THR A 1118 37.38 120.97 11.11
N LYS A 1119 36.63 120.91 12.21
CA LYS A 1119 36.06 119.66 12.73
C LYS A 1119 35.31 118.82 11.68
N ALA A 1120 34.55 119.48 10.79
CA ALA A 1120 33.81 118.82 9.72
C ALA A 1120 34.68 118.33 8.53
N THR A 1121 35.96 118.71 8.47
CA THR A 1121 36.91 118.27 7.41
C THR A 1121 38.04 117.40 7.95
N PHE A 1122 38.21 117.35 9.27
CA PHE A 1122 39.17 116.46 9.94
C PHE A 1122 38.55 115.12 10.37
N ASP A 1123 37.30 115.15 10.84
CA ASP A 1123 36.61 113.95 11.36
C ASP A 1123 36.01 113.07 10.24
N GLY A 1124 36.13 113.48 8.97
CA GLY A 1124 35.64 112.76 7.78
C GLY A 1124 34.18 113.00 7.48
#